data_AF-A0A9D1ZGB1-F1
#
_entry.id   AF-A0A9D1ZGB1-F1
#
_cell.length_a   1.000
_cell.length_b   1.000
_cell.length_c   1.000
_cell.angle_alpha   90.00
_cell.angle_beta   90.00
_cell.angle_gamma   90.00
#
_symmetry.space_group_name_H-M   'P 1'
#
loop_
_entity.id
_entity.type
_entity.pdbx_description
1 polymer ?
#
loop_
_entity_poly.entity_id
_entity_poly.type
_entity_poly.pdbx_seq_one_letter_code
_entity_poly.pdbx_strand_id
1 'polypeptide(L)'
;MRHFFLYIAFLSSLFLISCRPERPRYVIGVSQCSDDEWRHQQNTEMQREAGFYRDLQIIIRTAKDNSERQIQDIRHFLDEGVDLLVVSPNEAEPITPVVEEAYDRGIPVIVVDRKIISDKYTAYIGADNDGIGYAIGSYIAHSLDGQGTVVEITGLSGSTPAMERHEGFTRAIEAYPGIRLLAVADGAWLRDQAEEKMDSLLRIYPQFDVLYAHNDRMADGAYEAAVRQGREKSIRFFGTDALSGESYGLESVLEGRLSATFIYPTGGDEVVHTAMNILQGRPYEREMNLNTSVVDSTTAPLMHLQTAHIAALDHKIETLTGRVARYLEQYATQRVVLFGSLTGLLLVITLLVAVYRLLRLKSRKNRELQQQKEMLEEQKRTLQTQKDQLEQLSHELEEATHAKLVFFTNISHDFRTPLTLIADPVNQLLADASVKDSQRQLLELVQKNVGILLRLVNQILDFRKVENGRMELHLAPFDLRAGLLAWNESFRVTMARRRIRFSFRVEGDADFRLMADAEKMERIYFNLLSNALKYTPEKGEITVRLSAGEGEFALSVFNSGSYISPAEVQAIFERFYQVEGSRAGTGIGLALVHAFVEMQGGHVTVGSDEHGTTFTLLFPRKPLSEDVDRNTPPPPALPQAEAAENLPLPDHVDQPANPDAPVVLVIDDNADIRGYVSALLSKDYRVLTAPDGETGLRQAQKFVPDLVICDVMMPGMDGIECCRRLKGELSTSHIPVILLTACSLDEQRIQGYDGGADSYISKPFNAQLLLSRIRNLLDNRCRLRQFFADGQLPKQGDVNDLDRDFVSRFKALVEERMKDSSLNVEDLGHEMGMSRVQLYRKLKSLTNSSPNELLRRIRLRRASSLLTTTGMTVSEVAYEVGFSSPSYFTKCYKEEFGESPTEKRKK
;
A
#
# COMPACT_ATOMS: atom_id res chain seq x y z
N MET A 1 -13.49 2.80 -18.88
CA MET A 1 -14.64 3.15 -18.00
C MET A 1 -15.28 4.49 -18.34
N ARG A 2 -14.53 5.58 -18.54
CA ARG A 2 -15.08 6.92 -18.83
C ARG A 2 -15.97 7.00 -20.09
N HIS A 3 -15.58 6.31 -21.17
CA HIS A 3 -16.37 6.26 -22.41
C HIS A 3 -17.64 5.40 -22.32
N PHE A 4 -17.70 4.45 -21.38
CA PHE A 4 -18.88 3.59 -21.17
C PHE A 4 -19.98 4.35 -20.43
N PHE A 5 -19.62 5.16 -19.44
CA PHE A 5 -20.55 6.07 -18.75
C PHE A 5 -21.08 7.17 -19.68
N LEU A 6 -20.25 7.69 -20.58
CA LEU A 6 -20.68 8.66 -21.60
C LEU A 6 -21.67 8.07 -22.59
N TYR A 7 -21.50 6.81 -23.02
CA TYR A 7 -22.45 6.13 -23.89
C TYR A 7 -23.79 5.85 -23.20
N ILE A 8 -23.76 5.43 -21.93
CA ILE A 8 -24.99 5.22 -21.14
C ILE A 8 -25.69 6.56 -20.91
N ALA A 9 -24.96 7.62 -20.54
CA ALA A 9 -25.53 8.96 -20.36
C ALA A 9 -26.13 9.50 -21.66
N PHE A 10 -25.48 9.28 -22.81
CA PHE A 10 -25.98 9.67 -24.12
C PHE A 10 -27.25 8.89 -24.52
N LEU A 11 -27.27 7.57 -24.33
CA LEU A 11 -28.47 6.74 -24.53
C LEU A 11 -29.61 7.13 -23.58
N SER A 12 -29.31 7.45 -22.32
CA SER A 12 -30.29 7.92 -21.33
C SER A 12 -30.88 9.27 -21.71
N SER A 13 -30.06 10.17 -22.28
CA SER A 13 -30.49 11.48 -22.76
C SER A 13 -31.40 11.40 -23.98
N LEU A 14 -31.21 10.39 -24.85
CA LEU A 14 -32.08 10.12 -26.00
C LEU A 14 -33.47 9.62 -25.57
N PHE A 15 -33.59 8.93 -24.43
CA PHE A 15 -34.89 8.49 -23.90
C PHE A 15 -35.69 9.62 -23.22
N LEU A 16 -35.03 10.64 -22.67
CA LEU A 16 -35.70 11.77 -22.01
C LEU A 16 -36.29 12.80 -22.99
N ILE A 17 -35.90 12.77 -24.27
CA ILE A 17 -36.39 13.71 -25.29
C ILE A 17 -37.74 13.27 -25.89
N SER A 18 -38.20 12.03 -25.63
CA SER A 18 -39.37 11.47 -26.32
C SER A 18 -40.74 11.72 -25.66
N CYS A 19 -40.81 12.50 -24.58
CA CYS A 19 -42.09 12.82 -23.91
C CYS A 19 -42.19 14.33 -23.64
N ARG A 20 -42.48 15.11 -24.68
CA ARG A 20 -43.14 16.41 -24.49
C ARG A 20 -44.56 16.29 -25.01
N PRO A 21 -45.59 16.58 -24.20
CA PRO A 21 -46.95 16.70 -24.72
C PRO A 21 -46.98 17.86 -25.73
N GLU A 22 -47.47 17.59 -26.94
CA GLU A 22 -47.73 18.62 -27.94
C GLU A 22 -48.76 19.59 -27.35
N ARG A 23 -48.39 20.88 -27.26
CA ARG A 23 -49.35 21.93 -26.88
C ARG A 23 -50.19 22.25 -28.12
N PRO A 24 -51.51 22.52 -27.96
CA PRO A 24 -52.34 22.95 -29.08
C PRO A 24 -51.74 24.21 -29.69
N ARG A 25 -51.77 24.30 -31.02
CA ARG A 25 -51.22 25.41 -31.80
C ARG A 25 -52.18 26.60 -31.85
N TYR A 26 -53.48 26.36 -31.74
CA TYR A 26 -54.53 27.37 -31.82
C TYR A 26 -55.53 27.23 -30.67
N VAL A 27 -55.93 28.34 -30.09
CA VAL A 27 -56.95 28.45 -29.04
C VAL A 27 -58.06 29.38 -29.53
N ILE A 28 -59.29 28.86 -29.58
CA ILE A 28 -60.51 29.62 -29.89
C ILE A 28 -61.30 29.85 -28.61
N GLY A 29 -61.57 31.11 -28.28
CA GLY A 29 -62.50 31.49 -27.22
C GLY A 29 -63.92 31.65 -27.78
N VAL A 30 -64.92 31.01 -27.16
CA VAL A 30 -66.33 31.11 -27.55
C VAL A 30 -67.12 31.75 -26.42
N SER A 31 -67.72 32.90 -26.67
CA SER A 31 -68.58 33.63 -25.74
C SER A 31 -70.05 33.53 -26.18
N GLN A 32 -70.78 32.61 -25.54
CA GLN A 32 -72.21 32.40 -25.78
C GLN A 32 -73.07 33.34 -24.91
N CYS A 33 -74.17 33.86 -25.45
CA CYS A 33 -75.08 34.71 -24.69
C CYS A 33 -75.87 33.94 -23.63
N SER A 34 -76.34 32.74 -23.97
CA SER A 34 -77.32 31.97 -23.18
C SER A 34 -76.82 30.55 -22.89
N ASP A 35 -77.56 29.81 -22.08
CA ASP A 35 -77.28 28.43 -21.65
C ASP A 35 -78.58 27.62 -21.81
N ASP A 36 -78.91 27.30 -23.05
CA ASP A 36 -80.14 26.63 -23.48
C ASP A 36 -79.83 25.48 -24.43
N GLU A 37 -80.87 24.74 -24.79
CA GLU A 37 -80.79 23.51 -25.58
C GLU A 37 -80.21 23.75 -26.99
N TRP A 38 -80.53 24.90 -27.58
CA TRP A 38 -79.98 25.32 -28.87
C TRP A 38 -78.48 25.59 -28.76
N ARG A 39 -78.06 26.30 -27.71
CA ARG A 39 -76.64 26.54 -27.42
C ARG A 39 -75.88 25.26 -27.10
N HIS A 40 -76.48 24.34 -26.36
CA HIS A 40 -75.87 23.05 -26.07
C HIS A 40 -75.63 22.23 -27.35
N GLN A 41 -76.59 22.23 -28.27
CA GLN A 41 -76.44 21.58 -29.57
C GLN A 41 -75.30 22.22 -30.37
N GLN A 42 -75.29 23.55 -30.53
CA GLN A 42 -74.23 24.27 -31.24
C GLN A 42 -72.84 24.04 -30.61
N ASN A 43 -72.75 24.06 -29.27
CA ASN A 43 -71.51 23.82 -28.54
C ASN A 43 -71.00 22.39 -28.74
N THR A 44 -71.90 21.40 -28.76
CA THR A 44 -71.56 19.99 -29.00
C THR A 44 -71.01 19.81 -30.42
N GLU A 45 -71.64 20.45 -31.40
CA GLU A 45 -71.18 20.44 -32.79
C GLU A 45 -69.78 21.07 -32.93
N MET A 46 -69.55 22.23 -32.31
CA MET A 46 -68.22 22.88 -32.29
C MET A 46 -67.16 21.98 -31.64
N GLN A 47 -67.47 21.37 -30.49
CA GLN A 47 -66.54 20.48 -29.79
C GLN A 47 -66.24 19.20 -30.59
N ARG A 48 -67.26 18.62 -31.23
CA ARG A 48 -67.11 17.46 -32.12
C ARG A 48 -66.21 17.81 -33.29
N GLU A 49 -66.46 18.95 -33.94
CA GLU A 49 -65.67 19.38 -35.09
C GLU A 49 -64.22 19.69 -34.71
N ALA A 50 -64.00 20.31 -33.54
CA ALA A 50 -62.66 20.50 -32.99
C ALA A 50 -61.89 19.18 -32.80
N GLY A 51 -62.58 18.08 -32.51
CA GLY A 51 -61.99 16.75 -32.39
C GLY A 51 -61.27 16.26 -33.66
N PHE A 52 -61.58 16.81 -34.84
CA PHE A 52 -60.88 16.50 -36.08
C PHE A 52 -59.55 17.26 -36.24
N TYR A 53 -59.31 18.31 -35.44
CA TYR A 53 -58.12 19.14 -35.48
C TYR A 53 -57.24 18.89 -34.25
N ARG A 54 -56.13 18.16 -34.43
CA ARG A 54 -55.20 17.82 -33.33
C ARG A 54 -54.60 19.02 -32.60
N ASP A 55 -54.51 20.15 -33.30
CA ASP A 55 -53.82 21.34 -32.82
C ASP A 55 -54.78 22.44 -32.33
N LEU A 56 -56.08 22.17 -32.27
CA LEU A 56 -57.11 23.15 -31.91
C LEU A 56 -57.66 22.89 -30.51
N GLN A 57 -57.78 23.95 -29.72
CA GLN A 57 -58.51 23.96 -28.46
C GLN A 57 -59.65 24.97 -28.53
N ILE A 58 -60.86 24.56 -28.17
CA ILE A 58 -62.01 25.45 -28.02
C ILE A 58 -62.35 25.60 -26.54
N ILE A 59 -62.50 26.84 -26.08
CA ILE A 59 -62.90 27.18 -24.71
C ILE A 59 -64.22 27.94 -24.78
N ILE A 60 -65.28 27.35 -24.20
CA ILE A 60 -66.63 27.92 -24.26
C ILE A 60 -67.03 28.50 -22.91
N ARG A 61 -67.55 29.72 -22.92
CA ARG A 61 -68.14 30.42 -21.76
C ARG A 61 -69.55 30.87 -22.10
N THR A 62 -70.44 30.82 -21.11
CA THR A 62 -71.83 31.28 -21.24
C THR A 62 -72.13 32.43 -20.29
N ALA A 63 -72.78 33.44 -20.84
CA ALA A 63 -73.18 34.65 -20.13
C ALA A 63 -74.55 34.54 -19.43
N LYS A 64 -75.32 33.47 -19.67
CA LYS A 64 -76.65 33.24 -19.05
C LYS A 64 -77.56 34.47 -19.14
N ASP A 65 -77.68 35.00 -20.35
CA ASP A 65 -78.53 36.13 -20.73
C ASP A 65 -78.14 37.46 -20.06
N ASN A 66 -76.88 37.58 -19.57
CA ASN A 66 -76.37 38.77 -18.91
C ASN A 66 -75.22 39.45 -19.69
N SER A 67 -75.50 40.65 -20.21
CA SER A 67 -74.56 41.41 -21.04
C SER A 67 -73.27 41.82 -20.30
N GLU A 68 -73.34 42.17 -19.00
CA GLU A 68 -72.15 42.52 -18.21
C GLU A 68 -71.20 41.32 -18.03
N ARG A 69 -71.78 40.15 -17.77
CA ARG A 69 -71.04 38.89 -17.67
C ARG A 69 -70.41 38.52 -19.02
N GLN A 70 -71.13 38.71 -20.13
CA GLN A 70 -70.57 38.44 -21.45
C GLN A 70 -69.37 39.32 -21.76
N ILE A 71 -69.43 40.62 -21.39
CA ILE A 71 -68.29 41.54 -21.53
C ILE A 71 -67.09 41.05 -20.72
N GLN A 72 -67.30 40.54 -19.50
CA GLN A 72 -66.24 39.96 -18.67
C GLN A 72 -65.63 38.71 -19.32
N ASP A 73 -66.47 37.82 -19.87
CA ASP A 73 -66.01 36.60 -20.54
C ASP A 73 -65.19 36.93 -21.80
N ILE A 74 -65.62 37.92 -22.60
CA ILE A 74 -64.86 38.39 -23.77
C ILE A 74 -63.51 38.97 -23.34
N ARG A 75 -63.48 39.89 -22.36
CA ARG A 75 -62.22 40.48 -21.86
C ARG A 75 -61.27 39.43 -21.32
N HIS A 76 -61.79 38.42 -20.62
CA HIS A 76 -60.98 37.30 -20.16
C HIS A 76 -60.30 36.55 -21.31
N PHE A 77 -61.01 36.31 -22.43
CA PHE A 77 -60.39 35.71 -23.62
C PHE A 77 -59.33 36.61 -24.27
N LEU A 78 -59.53 37.93 -24.26
CA LEU A 78 -58.53 38.89 -24.74
C LEU A 78 -57.27 38.87 -23.87
N ASP A 79 -57.42 38.75 -22.56
CA ASP A 79 -56.30 38.72 -21.60
C ASP A 79 -55.52 37.40 -21.67
N GLU A 80 -56.20 36.27 -21.89
CA GLU A 80 -55.57 34.95 -22.11
C GLU A 80 -54.88 34.85 -23.48
N GLY A 81 -55.16 35.78 -24.42
CA GLY A 81 -54.53 35.83 -25.73
C GLY A 81 -54.99 34.70 -26.66
N VAL A 82 -56.31 34.48 -26.76
CA VAL A 82 -56.87 33.52 -27.74
C VAL A 82 -56.54 33.94 -29.18
N ASP A 83 -56.34 32.96 -30.06
CA ASP A 83 -55.99 33.20 -31.46
C ASP A 83 -57.18 33.68 -32.30
N LEU A 84 -58.41 33.34 -31.88
CA LEU A 84 -59.66 33.76 -32.51
C LEU A 84 -60.79 33.77 -31.47
N LEU A 85 -61.70 34.73 -31.62
CA LEU A 85 -62.87 34.87 -30.76
C LEU A 85 -64.17 34.57 -31.54
N VAL A 86 -65.02 33.73 -30.99
CA VAL A 86 -66.39 33.50 -31.46
C VAL A 86 -67.35 34.14 -30.47
N VAL A 87 -68.26 34.97 -30.92
CA VAL A 87 -69.20 35.70 -30.05
C VAL A 87 -70.61 35.54 -30.57
N SER A 88 -71.54 35.17 -29.69
CA SER A 88 -72.97 35.33 -29.94
C SER A 88 -73.51 36.42 -29.02
N PRO A 89 -73.64 37.68 -29.48
CA PRO A 89 -73.97 38.83 -28.64
C PRO A 89 -75.32 38.69 -27.94
N ASN A 90 -75.38 38.85 -26.61
CA ASN A 90 -76.64 38.82 -25.87
C ASN A 90 -77.61 39.91 -26.33
N GLU A 91 -77.10 41.13 -26.43
CA GLU A 91 -77.78 42.31 -26.96
C GLU A 91 -76.83 43.04 -27.92
N ALA A 92 -77.35 43.68 -28.95
CA ALA A 92 -76.52 44.30 -29.98
C ALA A 92 -75.69 45.48 -29.42
N GLU A 93 -76.34 46.43 -28.75
CA GLU A 93 -75.72 47.68 -28.28
C GLU A 93 -74.65 47.46 -27.18
N PRO A 94 -74.93 46.70 -26.08
CA PRO A 94 -73.97 46.56 -24.98
C PRO A 94 -72.70 45.78 -25.35
N ILE A 95 -72.81 44.84 -26.30
CA ILE A 95 -71.71 43.94 -26.68
C ILE A 95 -70.84 44.53 -27.79
N THR A 96 -71.37 45.47 -28.60
CA THR A 96 -70.62 46.08 -29.71
C THR A 96 -69.23 46.61 -29.28
N PRO A 97 -69.09 47.45 -28.23
CA PRO A 97 -67.80 48.05 -27.89
C PRO A 97 -66.69 47.04 -27.55
N VAL A 98 -67.02 45.94 -26.87
CA VAL A 98 -66.01 44.93 -26.48
C VAL A 98 -65.63 44.01 -27.65
N VAL A 99 -66.53 43.83 -28.63
CA VAL A 99 -66.21 43.13 -29.87
C VAL A 99 -65.32 43.98 -30.77
N GLU A 100 -65.60 45.28 -30.88
CA GLU A 100 -64.72 46.22 -31.59
C GLU A 100 -63.33 46.27 -30.96
N GLU A 101 -63.24 46.24 -29.62
CA GLU A 101 -61.98 46.16 -28.90
C GLU A 101 -61.17 44.92 -29.29
N ALA A 102 -61.82 43.74 -29.40
CA ALA A 102 -61.17 42.51 -29.85
C ALA A 102 -60.65 42.61 -31.28
N TYR A 103 -61.48 43.13 -32.19
CA TYR A 103 -61.14 43.33 -33.60
C TYR A 103 -59.99 44.32 -33.80
N ASP A 104 -60.02 45.46 -33.09
CA ASP A 104 -58.99 46.50 -33.18
C ASP A 104 -57.64 46.03 -32.57
N ARG A 105 -57.66 45.06 -31.64
CA ARG A 105 -56.45 44.37 -31.15
C ARG A 105 -55.87 43.37 -32.16
N GLY A 106 -56.53 43.16 -33.29
CA GLY A 106 -56.11 42.25 -34.36
C GLY A 106 -56.51 40.78 -34.13
N ILE A 107 -57.35 40.50 -33.13
CA ILE A 107 -57.90 39.15 -32.92
C ILE A 107 -59.08 38.98 -33.88
N PRO A 108 -59.08 37.97 -34.77
CA PRO A 108 -60.22 37.70 -35.63
C PRO A 108 -61.47 37.38 -34.80
N VAL A 109 -62.61 37.97 -35.17
CA VAL A 109 -63.89 37.76 -34.48
C VAL A 109 -64.90 37.15 -35.44
N ILE A 110 -65.44 35.98 -35.08
CA ILE A 110 -66.63 35.43 -35.74
C ILE A 110 -67.84 35.76 -34.89
N VAL A 111 -68.80 36.46 -35.48
CA VAL A 111 -70.10 36.75 -34.85
C VAL A 111 -71.10 35.68 -35.28
N VAL A 112 -71.79 35.07 -34.33
CA VAL A 112 -72.63 33.89 -34.60
C VAL A 112 -74.06 34.10 -34.10
N ASP A 113 -75.03 33.72 -34.93
CA ASP A 113 -76.48 33.82 -34.69
C ASP A 113 -76.97 35.27 -34.54
N ARG A 114 -76.61 35.93 -33.44
CA ARG A 114 -76.94 37.33 -33.15
C ARG A 114 -75.89 38.28 -33.73
N LYS A 115 -76.27 39.51 -34.10
CA LYS A 115 -75.36 40.52 -34.66
C LYS A 115 -75.01 41.61 -33.64
N ILE A 116 -73.90 42.29 -33.88
CA ILE A 116 -73.55 43.57 -33.26
C ILE A 116 -74.00 44.73 -34.17
N ILE A 117 -73.89 45.98 -33.70
CA ILE A 117 -74.36 47.16 -34.47
C ILE A 117 -73.36 47.55 -35.58
N SER A 118 -72.06 47.32 -35.39
CA SER A 118 -71.02 47.71 -36.36
C SER A 118 -70.57 46.57 -37.28
N ASP A 119 -69.81 46.91 -38.31
CA ASP A 119 -69.19 45.97 -39.26
C ASP A 119 -67.80 45.47 -38.82
N LYS A 120 -67.36 45.82 -37.61
CA LYS A 120 -66.06 45.46 -37.05
C LYS A 120 -66.03 44.03 -36.51
N TYR A 121 -66.14 43.08 -37.41
CA TYR A 121 -65.93 41.66 -37.19
C TYR A 121 -65.30 41.02 -38.43
N THR A 122 -64.78 39.79 -38.30
CA THR A 122 -64.11 39.08 -39.38
C THR A 122 -65.11 38.33 -40.26
N ALA A 123 -66.00 37.55 -39.66
CA ALA A 123 -67.06 36.83 -40.36
C ALA A 123 -68.33 36.75 -39.50
N TYR A 124 -69.49 36.61 -40.15
CA TYR A 124 -70.79 36.34 -39.54
C TYR A 124 -71.33 35.00 -40.03
N ILE A 125 -71.86 34.20 -39.11
CA ILE A 125 -72.51 32.91 -39.40
C ILE A 125 -73.84 32.86 -38.65
N GLY A 126 -74.94 32.78 -39.36
CA GLY A 126 -76.28 32.70 -38.75
C GLY A 126 -77.33 32.46 -39.82
N ALA A 127 -78.60 32.39 -39.45
CA ALA A 127 -79.68 32.33 -40.43
C ALA A 127 -80.31 33.70 -40.67
N ASP A 128 -80.96 33.86 -41.81
CA ASP A 128 -81.70 35.06 -42.17
C ASP A 128 -83.01 35.15 -41.35
N ASN A 129 -82.94 35.79 -40.18
CA ASN A 129 -84.08 35.91 -39.26
C ASN A 129 -85.25 36.71 -39.84
N ASP A 130 -84.96 37.69 -40.70
CA ASP A 130 -85.96 38.46 -41.43
C ASP A 130 -86.69 37.57 -42.45
N GLY A 131 -85.93 36.79 -43.23
CA GLY A 131 -86.48 35.78 -44.13
C GLY A 131 -87.28 34.69 -43.40
N ILE A 132 -86.83 34.25 -42.21
CA ILE A 132 -87.56 33.30 -41.36
C ILE A 132 -88.90 33.90 -40.89
N GLY A 133 -88.90 35.12 -40.38
CA GLY A 133 -90.12 35.82 -39.97
C GLY A 133 -91.11 35.92 -41.13
N TYR A 134 -90.62 36.29 -42.32
CA TYR A 134 -91.44 36.36 -43.52
C TYR A 134 -92.04 35.00 -43.93
N ALA A 135 -91.24 33.94 -43.87
CA ALA A 135 -91.68 32.58 -44.18
C ALA A 135 -92.74 32.09 -43.18
N ILE A 136 -92.56 32.37 -41.88
CA ILE A 136 -93.54 32.06 -40.83
C ILE A 136 -94.85 32.81 -41.06
N GLY A 137 -94.79 34.13 -41.29
CA GLY A 137 -95.99 34.94 -41.52
C GLY A 137 -96.76 34.49 -42.76
N SER A 138 -96.04 34.17 -43.83
CA SER A 138 -96.62 33.58 -45.04
C SER A 138 -97.28 32.24 -44.74
N TYR A 139 -96.59 31.33 -44.03
CA TYR A 139 -97.13 30.01 -43.69
C TYR A 139 -98.38 30.10 -42.81
N ILE A 140 -98.37 30.97 -41.79
CA ILE A 140 -99.52 31.22 -40.91
C ILE A 140 -100.71 31.74 -41.74
N ALA A 141 -100.48 32.75 -42.60
CA ALA A 141 -101.53 33.32 -43.43
C ALA A 141 -102.16 32.27 -44.37
N HIS A 142 -101.35 31.42 -45.00
CA HIS A 142 -101.85 30.31 -45.83
C HIS A 142 -102.62 29.27 -44.99
N SER A 143 -102.15 28.95 -43.78
CA SER A 143 -102.83 27.98 -42.90
C SER A 143 -104.22 28.45 -42.45
N LEU A 144 -104.46 29.75 -42.45
CA LEU A 144 -105.71 30.41 -42.08
C LEU A 144 -106.56 30.83 -43.28
N ASP A 145 -106.22 30.38 -44.51
CA ASP A 145 -106.89 30.80 -45.74
C ASP A 145 -106.97 32.34 -45.91
N GLY A 146 -105.97 33.05 -45.36
CA GLY A 146 -105.87 34.52 -45.38
C GLY A 146 -106.80 35.26 -44.40
N GLN A 147 -107.51 34.58 -43.49
CA GLN A 147 -108.40 35.22 -42.50
C GLN A 147 -108.21 34.68 -41.08
N GLY A 148 -107.97 35.58 -40.11
CA GLY A 148 -107.85 35.19 -38.71
C GLY A 148 -107.11 36.21 -37.84
N THR A 149 -106.87 35.82 -36.60
CA THR A 149 -106.25 36.65 -35.57
C THR A 149 -105.03 35.97 -34.97
N VAL A 150 -103.95 36.73 -34.87
CA VAL A 150 -102.64 36.25 -34.41
C VAL A 150 -102.21 37.04 -33.18
N VAL A 151 -101.58 36.35 -32.24
CA VAL A 151 -100.86 36.94 -31.12
C VAL A 151 -99.39 36.53 -31.23
N GLU A 152 -98.48 37.46 -30.99
CA GLU A 152 -97.04 37.24 -31.09
C GLU A 152 -96.37 37.34 -29.71
N ILE A 153 -95.50 36.37 -29.39
CA ILE A 153 -94.57 36.43 -28.27
C ILE A 153 -93.15 36.50 -28.82
N THR A 154 -92.52 37.66 -28.68
CA THR A 154 -91.19 37.94 -29.23
C THR A 154 -90.08 37.46 -28.30
N GLY A 155 -88.90 37.29 -28.86
CA GLY A 155 -87.68 37.21 -28.07
C GLY A 155 -87.34 38.53 -27.35
N LEU A 156 -86.17 38.58 -26.71
CA LEU A 156 -85.66 39.77 -26.03
C LEU A 156 -85.59 40.96 -27.02
N SER A 157 -86.31 42.05 -26.73
CA SER A 157 -86.44 43.21 -27.63
C SER A 157 -85.12 43.84 -28.07
N GLY A 158 -84.05 43.73 -27.28
CA GLY A 158 -82.70 44.24 -27.59
C GLY A 158 -81.83 43.31 -28.46
N SER A 159 -82.37 42.16 -28.89
CA SER A 159 -81.64 41.17 -29.70
C SER A 159 -82.06 41.21 -31.16
N THR A 160 -81.08 41.18 -32.08
CA THR A 160 -81.34 41.30 -33.52
C THR A 160 -82.29 40.23 -34.08
N PRO A 161 -82.26 38.94 -33.65
CA PRO A 161 -83.20 37.96 -34.17
C PRO A 161 -84.66 38.26 -33.83
N ALA A 162 -84.95 38.83 -32.65
CA ALA A 162 -86.31 39.17 -32.26
C ALA A 162 -86.86 40.30 -33.13
N MET A 163 -86.04 41.32 -33.39
CA MET A 163 -86.40 42.45 -34.25
C MET A 163 -86.63 41.98 -35.70
N GLU A 164 -85.65 41.28 -36.27
CA GLU A 164 -85.68 40.80 -37.67
C GLU A 164 -86.87 39.83 -37.89
N ARG A 165 -87.13 38.89 -36.96
CA ARG A 165 -88.29 37.97 -37.06
C ARG A 165 -89.62 38.71 -37.04
N HIS A 166 -89.78 39.69 -36.16
CA HIS A 166 -91.00 40.49 -36.06
C HIS A 166 -91.25 41.34 -37.32
N GLU A 167 -90.20 41.99 -37.85
CA GLU A 167 -90.28 42.81 -39.06
C GLU A 167 -90.63 41.97 -40.30
N GLY A 168 -89.96 40.82 -40.46
CA GLY A 168 -90.26 39.85 -41.50
C GLY A 168 -91.69 39.32 -41.42
N PHE A 169 -92.11 38.92 -40.21
CA PHE A 169 -93.47 38.42 -39.95
C PHE A 169 -94.54 39.46 -40.29
N THR A 170 -94.38 40.68 -39.78
CA THR A 170 -95.32 41.79 -40.00
C THR A 170 -95.45 42.09 -41.49
N ARG A 171 -94.33 42.17 -42.21
CA ARG A 171 -94.31 42.42 -43.66
C ARG A 171 -94.96 41.29 -44.47
N ALA A 172 -94.86 40.03 -44.03
CA ALA A 172 -95.56 38.92 -44.69
C ALA A 172 -97.08 38.99 -44.50
N ILE A 173 -97.56 39.31 -43.29
CA ILE A 173 -99.01 39.38 -43.03
C ILE A 173 -99.68 40.63 -43.61
N GLU A 174 -98.93 41.71 -43.89
CA GLU A 174 -99.42 42.91 -44.60
C GLU A 174 -99.99 42.58 -45.99
N ALA A 175 -99.48 41.52 -46.64
CA ALA A 175 -100.01 41.03 -47.91
C ALA A 175 -101.41 40.38 -47.78
N TYR A 176 -101.88 40.11 -46.56
CA TYR A 176 -103.14 39.42 -46.25
C TYR A 176 -104.01 40.26 -45.30
N PRO A 177 -104.84 41.20 -45.82
CA PRO A 177 -105.63 42.11 -44.98
C PRO A 177 -106.63 41.44 -44.03
N GLY A 178 -106.96 40.15 -44.24
CA GLY A 178 -107.82 39.36 -43.36
C GLY A 178 -107.11 38.81 -42.12
N ILE A 179 -105.78 38.89 -42.05
CA ILE A 179 -104.98 38.52 -40.88
C ILE A 179 -104.77 39.74 -40.01
N ARG A 180 -105.09 39.64 -38.71
CA ARG A 180 -104.91 40.74 -37.75
C ARG A 180 -104.01 40.33 -36.59
N LEU A 181 -102.90 41.04 -36.41
CA LEU A 181 -102.05 40.94 -35.23
C LEU A 181 -102.69 41.70 -34.06
N LEU A 182 -103.10 40.97 -33.02
CA LEU A 182 -103.87 41.52 -31.89
C LEU A 182 -102.98 42.10 -30.78
N ALA A 183 -101.84 41.47 -30.54
CA ALA A 183 -100.91 41.85 -29.49
C ALA A 183 -99.51 41.28 -29.78
N VAL A 184 -98.50 41.99 -29.26
CA VAL A 184 -97.09 41.59 -29.25
C VAL A 184 -96.62 41.68 -27.80
N ALA A 185 -95.99 40.62 -27.28
CA ALA A 185 -95.45 40.58 -25.93
C ALA A 185 -94.00 40.05 -25.92
N ASP A 186 -93.12 40.70 -25.16
CA ASP A 186 -91.74 40.26 -25.00
C ASP A 186 -91.68 39.09 -24.00
N GLY A 187 -91.24 37.92 -24.48
CA GLY A 187 -91.01 36.71 -23.68
C GLY A 187 -89.52 36.47 -23.36
N ALA A 188 -88.63 37.36 -23.74
CA ALA A 188 -87.19 37.35 -23.45
C ALA A 188 -86.45 36.06 -23.85
N TRP A 189 -86.97 35.29 -24.82
CA TRP A 189 -86.51 33.95 -25.19
C TRP A 189 -86.77 32.86 -24.14
N LEU A 190 -87.47 33.17 -23.05
CA LEU A 190 -87.63 32.30 -21.88
C LEU A 190 -89.03 31.68 -21.81
N ARG A 191 -89.06 30.37 -21.54
CA ARG A 191 -90.29 29.58 -21.37
C ARG A 191 -91.24 30.18 -20.32
N ASP A 192 -90.73 30.44 -19.12
CA ASP A 192 -91.55 30.88 -17.98
C ASP A 192 -92.12 32.29 -18.19
N GLN A 193 -91.36 33.18 -18.85
CA GLN A 193 -91.86 34.51 -19.19
C GLN A 193 -92.94 34.44 -20.26
N ALA A 194 -92.75 33.62 -21.30
CA ALA A 194 -93.79 33.39 -22.31
C ALA A 194 -95.06 32.79 -21.69
N GLU A 195 -94.93 31.88 -20.73
CA GLU A 195 -96.05 31.33 -19.97
C GLU A 195 -96.83 32.43 -19.21
N GLU A 196 -96.15 33.32 -18.48
CA GLU A 196 -96.79 34.48 -17.80
C GLU A 196 -97.44 35.47 -18.79
N LYS A 197 -96.77 35.78 -19.91
CA LYS A 197 -97.33 36.65 -20.95
C LYS A 197 -98.57 36.03 -21.57
N MET A 198 -98.52 34.75 -21.88
CA MET A 198 -99.65 34.02 -22.45
C MET A 198 -100.83 33.97 -21.49
N ASP A 199 -100.60 33.73 -20.21
CA ASP A 199 -101.66 33.78 -19.19
C ASP A 199 -102.37 35.15 -19.15
N SER A 200 -101.63 36.23 -19.35
CA SER A 200 -102.17 37.59 -19.43
C SER A 200 -102.95 37.82 -20.73
N LEU A 201 -102.40 37.37 -21.86
CA LEU A 201 -103.00 37.49 -23.19
C LEU A 201 -104.32 36.70 -23.30
N LEU A 202 -104.39 35.49 -22.73
CA LEU A 202 -105.60 34.68 -22.70
C LEU A 202 -106.75 35.33 -21.91
N ARG A 203 -106.44 36.16 -20.90
CA ARG A 203 -107.44 36.94 -20.15
C ARG A 203 -107.92 38.17 -20.92
N ILE A 204 -107.03 38.83 -21.65
CA ILE A 204 -107.33 40.06 -22.40
C ILE A 204 -108.06 39.74 -23.71
N TYR A 205 -107.68 38.65 -24.38
CA TYR A 205 -108.22 38.22 -25.67
C TYR A 205 -108.94 36.88 -25.52
N PRO A 206 -110.27 36.88 -25.35
CA PRO A 206 -111.07 35.66 -25.14
C PRO A 206 -111.03 34.68 -26.31
N GLN A 207 -110.73 35.15 -27.52
CA GLN A 207 -110.60 34.34 -28.72
C GLN A 207 -109.53 34.93 -29.65
N PHE A 208 -108.62 34.06 -30.10
CA PHE A 208 -107.72 34.29 -31.22
C PHE A 208 -107.30 32.93 -31.82
N ASP A 209 -106.86 32.92 -33.07
CA ASP A 209 -106.71 31.69 -33.85
C ASP A 209 -105.28 31.12 -33.80
N VAL A 210 -104.27 32.00 -33.70
CA VAL A 210 -102.86 31.62 -33.78
C VAL A 210 -102.02 32.31 -32.72
N LEU A 211 -101.11 31.55 -32.13
CA LEU A 211 -99.96 32.07 -31.40
C LEU A 211 -98.69 31.85 -32.20
N TYR A 212 -97.95 32.93 -32.49
CA TYR A 212 -96.57 32.86 -32.96
C TYR A 212 -95.61 33.18 -31.81
N ALA A 213 -94.78 32.22 -31.43
CA ALA A 213 -93.67 32.45 -30.50
C ALA A 213 -92.34 32.42 -31.27
N HIS A 214 -91.45 33.36 -30.97
CA HIS A 214 -90.17 33.47 -31.68
C HIS A 214 -89.22 32.30 -31.43
N ASN A 215 -89.44 31.44 -30.44
CA ASN A 215 -88.73 30.16 -30.33
C ASN A 215 -89.61 29.05 -29.76
N ASP A 216 -89.17 27.80 -29.87
CA ASP A 216 -89.95 26.62 -29.48
C ASP A 216 -90.20 26.53 -27.97
N ARG A 217 -89.23 26.95 -27.14
CA ARG A 217 -89.40 26.96 -25.68
C ARG A 217 -90.44 27.96 -25.20
N MET A 218 -90.55 29.13 -25.85
CA MET A 218 -91.62 30.09 -25.57
C MET A 218 -92.97 29.56 -26.08
N ALA A 219 -92.96 28.87 -27.22
CA ALA A 219 -94.16 28.21 -27.75
C ALA A 219 -94.70 27.14 -26.79
N ASP A 220 -93.81 26.34 -26.19
CA ASP A 220 -94.15 25.35 -25.17
C ASP A 220 -94.76 25.97 -23.90
N GLY A 221 -94.11 27.00 -23.35
CA GLY A 221 -94.63 27.71 -22.16
C GLY A 221 -96.01 28.32 -22.41
N ALA A 222 -96.22 28.89 -23.60
CA ALA A 222 -97.50 29.42 -23.98
C ALA A 222 -98.56 28.34 -24.25
N TYR A 223 -98.18 27.17 -24.79
CA TYR A 223 -99.07 26.02 -24.92
C TYR A 223 -99.56 25.54 -23.55
N GLU A 224 -98.67 25.40 -22.57
CA GLU A 224 -99.03 25.00 -21.20
C GLU A 224 -99.99 26.00 -20.51
N ALA A 225 -99.78 27.31 -20.69
CA ALA A 225 -100.73 28.32 -20.23
C ALA A 225 -102.13 28.13 -20.85
N ALA A 226 -102.20 27.80 -22.15
CA ALA A 226 -103.46 27.53 -22.83
C ALA A 226 -104.13 26.23 -22.36
N VAL A 227 -103.35 25.16 -22.10
CA VAL A 227 -103.84 23.90 -21.53
C VAL A 227 -104.46 24.12 -20.16
N ARG A 228 -103.80 24.90 -19.28
CA ARG A 228 -104.34 25.24 -17.95
C ARG A 228 -105.70 25.94 -18.00
N GLN A 229 -106.00 26.62 -19.11
CA GLN A 229 -107.27 27.30 -19.36
C GLN A 229 -108.21 26.51 -20.30
N GLY A 230 -107.82 25.31 -20.75
CA GLY A 230 -108.60 24.45 -21.66
C GLY A 230 -108.80 25.04 -23.07
N ARG A 231 -107.85 25.86 -23.54
CA ARG A 231 -107.92 26.60 -24.82
C ARG A 231 -106.94 26.10 -25.88
N GLU A 232 -106.14 25.09 -25.58
CA GLU A 232 -105.10 24.53 -26.44
C GLU A 232 -105.62 24.04 -27.79
N LYS A 233 -106.87 23.55 -27.84
CA LYS A 233 -107.50 23.06 -29.09
C LYS A 233 -108.03 24.17 -30.00
N SER A 234 -108.19 25.39 -29.46
CA SER A 234 -108.74 26.54 -30.19
C SER A 234 -107.68 27.43 -30.81
N ILE A 235 -106.41 27.21 -30.45
CA ILE A 235 -105.28 28.05 -30.85
C ILE A 235 -104.27 27.14 -31.56
N ARG A 236 -103.75 27.58 -32.71
CA ARG A 236 -102.61 26.92 -33.35
C ARG A 236 -101.31 27.58 -32.91
N PHE A 237 -100.33 26.76 -32.51
CA PHE A 237 -99.07 27.24 -31.95
C PHE A 237 -97.95 27.09 -32.98
N PHE A 238 -97.18 28.15 -33.18
CA PHE A 238 -96.04 28.21 -34.08
C PHE A 238 -94.78 28.60 -33.33
N GLY A 239 -93.68 27.91 -33.64
CA GLY A 239 -92.37 28.14 -33.04
C GLY A 239 -91.27 28.35 -34.08
N THR A 240 -90.05 28.44 -33.59
CA THR A 240 -88.82 28.54 -34.38
C THR A 240 -87.71 27.86 -33.56
N ASP A 241 -86.84 27.10 -34.21
CA ASP A 241 -85.65 26.37 -33.75
C ASP A 241 -85.65 24.98 -34.38
N ALA A 242 -86.76 24.25 -34.22
CA ALA A 242 -87.01 22.91 -34.72
C ALA A 242 -85.97 21.86 -34.30
N LEU A 243 -85.40 22.02 -33.10
CA LEU A 243 -84.42 21.07 -32.56
C LEU A 243 -85.03 19.69 -32.33
N SER A 244 -84.21 18.66 -32.50
CA SER A 244 -84.55 17.28 -32.14
C SER A 244 -84.13 16.96 -30.71
N GLY A 245 -85.03 16.35 -29.94
CA GLY A 245 -84.81 15.96 -28.55
C GLY A 245 -86.13 15.86 -27.79
N GLU A 246 -86.10 15.24 -26.61
CA GLU A 246 -87.29 15.16 -25.76
C GLU A 246 -87.76 16.57 -25.38
N SER A 247 -89.04 16.87 -25.59
CA SER A 247 -89.65 18.17 -25.31
C SER A 247 -89.13 19.35 -26.15
N TYR A 248 -88.46 19.10 -27.29
CA TYR A 248 -88.01 20.15 -28.22
C TYR A 248 -89.03 20.38 -29.34
N GLY A 249 -88.75 21.34 -30.22
CA GLY A 249 -89.66 21.74 -31.31
C GLY A 249 -90.14 20.61 -32.19
N LEU A 250 -89.23 19.73 -32.63
CA LEU A 250 -89.58 18.61 -33.49
C LEU A 250 -90.55 17.63 -32.80
N GLU A 251 -90.26 17.28 -31.55
CA GLU A 251 -91.12 16.38 -30.76
C GLU A 251 -92.46 17.04 -30.44
N SER A 252 -92.45 18.35 -30.15
CA SER A 252 -93.67 19.12 -29.90
C SER A 252 -94.61 19.14 -31.11
N VAL A 253 -94.08 19.09 -32.35
CA VAL A 253 -94.88 18.91 -33.56
C VAL A 253 -95.40 17.48 -33.69
N LEU A 254 -94.59 16.46 -33.39
CA LEU A 254 -95.00 15.05 -33.42
C LEU A 254 -96.12 14.74 -32.40
N GLU A 255 -96.06 15.36 -31.22
CA GLU A 255 -97.07 15.26 -30.16
C GLU A 255 -98.33 16.11 -30.44
N GLY A 256 -98.29 16.97 -31.46
CA GLY A 256 -99.39 17.86 -31.83
C GLY A 256 -99.55 19.08 -30.91
N ARG A 257 -98.54 19.40 -30.08
CA ARG A 257 -98.49 20.62 -29.27
C ARG A 257 -98.22 21.85 -30.14
N LEU A 258 -97.30 21.72 -31.10
CA LEU A 258 -97.03 22.74 -32.14
C LEU A 258 -97.66 22.33 -33.47
N SER A 259 -98.23 23.31 -34.17
CA SER A 259 -98.75 23.13 -35.54
C SER A 259 -97.61 23.12 -36.57
N ALA A 260 -96.62 23.99 -36.39
CA ALA A 260 -95.37 23.97 -37.13
C ALA A 260 -94.28 24.73 -36.37
N THR A 261 -93.03 24.41 -36.67
CA THR A 261 -91.84 25.18 -36.26
C THR A 261 -90.88 25.32 -37.43
N PHE A 262 -90.02 26.32 -37.42
CA PHE A 262 -89.05 26.58 -38.49
C PHE A 262 -87.63 26.29 -38.02
N ILE A 263 -86.86 25.57 -38.84
CA ILE A 263 -85.47 25.22 -38.52
C ILE A 263 -84.65 26.50 -38.38
N TYR A 264 -84.10 26.70 -37.19
CA TYR A 264 -83.04 27.67 -36.95
C TYR A 264 -81.73 26.91 -36.76
N PRO A 265 -80.91 26.77 -37.82
CA PRO A 265 -79.73 25.91 -37.79
C PRO A 265 -78.66 26.43 -36.83
N THR A 266 -78.09 25.53 -36.03
CA THR A 266 -77.02 25.83 -35.06
C THR A 266 -75.68 26.14 -35.72
N GLY A 267 -75.31 25.38 -36.76
CA GLY A 267 -74.11 25.62 -37.58
C GLY A 267 -72.78 25.54 -36.82
N GLY A 268 -72.70 24.75 -35.73
CA GLY A 268 -71.49 24.72 -34.90
C GLY A 268 -70.25 24.17 -35.63
N ASP A 269 -70.43 23.26 -36.57
CA ASP A 269 -69.37 22.75 -37.45
C ASP A 269 -68.83 23.82 -38.42
N GLU A 270 -69.72 24.57 -39.07
CA GLU A 270 -69.35 25.67 -39.98
C GLU A 270 -68.60 26.81 -39.25
N VAL A 271 -68.93 27.07 -37.98
CA VAL A 271 -68.20 28.00 -37.12
C VAL A 271 -66.74 27.57 -36.97
N VAL A 272 -66.49 26.29 -36.68
CA VAL A 272 -65.13 25.76 -36.52
C VAL A 272 -64.39 25.73 -37.85
N HIS A 273 -65.05 25.33 -38.95
CA HIS A 273 -64.45 25.34 -40.29
C HIS A 273 -63.99 26.74 -40.70
N THR A 274 -64.86 27.73 -40.51
CA THR A 274 -64.55 29.13 -40.81
C THR A 274 -63.42 29.66 -39.94
N ALA A 275 -63.44 29.35 -38.63
CA ALA A 275 -62.37 29.73 -37.72
C ALA A 275 -61.02 29.14 -38.14
N MET A 276 -60.99 27.86 -38.53
CA MET A 276 -59.78 27.21 -39.00
C MET A 276 -59.30 27.76 -40.35
N ASN A 277 -60.20 28.12 -41.26
CA ASN A 277 -59.83 28.79 -42.51
C ASN A 277 -59.17 30.15 -42.24
N ILE A 278 -59.74 30.95 -41.34
CA ILE A 278 -59.17 32.24 -40.93
C ILE A 278 -57.77 32.05 -40.32
N LEU A 279 -57.64 31.17 -39.32
CA LEU A 279 -56.38 30.93 -38.61
C LEU A 279 -55.28 30.36 -39.50
N GLN A 280 -55.64 29.62 -40.56
CA GLN A 280 -54.71 29.04 -41.52
C GLN A 280 -54.47 29.92 -42.76
N GLY A 281 -55.09 31.11 -42.84
CA GLY A 281 -54.97 32.01 -43.99
C GLY A 281 -55.59 31.46 -45.28
N ARG A 282 -56.60 30.59 -45.16
CA ARG A 282 -57.38 30.06 -46.30
C ARG A 282 -58.55 30.99 -46.64
N PRO A 283 -59.10 30.93 -47.87
CA PRO A 283 -60.31 31.68 -48.22
C PRO A 283 -61.50 31.30 -47.33
N TYR A 284 -62.33 32.29 -46.98
CA TYR A 284 -63.58 32.11 -46.23
C TYR A 284 -64.62 33.14 -46.71
N GLU A 285 -65.91 32.85 -46.47
CA GLU A 285 -67.00 33.78 -46.72
C GLU A 285 -67.21 34.69 -45.50
N ARG A 286 -67.34 35.99 -45.72
CA ARG A 286 -67.55 36.96 -44.63
C ARG A 286 -68.95 36.89 -44.05
N GLU A 287 -69.95 36.63 -44.87
CA GLU A 287 -71.37 36.56 -44.47
C GLU A 287 -71.90 35.20 -44.92
N MET A 288 -72.16 34.30 -43.96
CA MET A 288 -72.70 32.97 -44.22
C MET A 288 -74.11 32.86 -43.67
N ASN A 289 -75.09 32.87 -44.57
CA ASN A 289 -76.50 32.68 -44.23
C ASN A 289 -76.89 31.21 -44.33
N LEU A 290 -77.25 30.62 -43.20
CA LEU A 290 -77.72 29.25 -43.09
C LEU A 290 -79.20 29.17 -43.49
N ASN A 291 -79.57 28.08 -44.14
CA ASN A 291 -80.92 27.89 -44.69
C ASN A 291 -81.92 27.45 -43.60
N THR A 292 -83.17 27.92 -43.73
CA THR A 292 -84.31 27.49 -42.90
C THR A 292 -85.28 26.61 -43.71
N SER A 293 -86.11 25.84 -43.01
CA SER A 293 -87.23 25.10 -43.58
C SER A 293 -88.33 24.93 -42.52
N VAL A 294 -89.58 24.78 -42.95
CA VAL A 294 -90.69 24.44 -42.07
C VAL A 294 -90.64 22.97 -41.66
N VAL A 295 -91.02 22.71 -40.41
CA VAL A 295 -91.25 21.40 -39.81
C VAL A 295 -92.68 21.40 -39.26
N ASP A 296 -93.53 20.61 -39.91
CA ASP A 296 -94.95 20.45 -39.60
C ASP A 296 -95.30 18.96 -39.45
N SER A 297 -96.58 18.64 -39.23
CA SER A 297 -97.02 17.24 -39.07
C SER A 297 -96.74 16.36 -40.30
N THR A 298 -96.49 16.94 -41.48
CA THR A 298 -96.20 16.20 -42.71
C THR A 298 -94.71 15.86 -42.85
N THR A 299 -93.84 16.75 -42.36
CA THR A 299 -92.38 16.66 -42.50
C THR A 299 -91.68 16.15 -41.24
N ALA A 300 -92.28 16.34 -40.05
CA ALA A 300 -91.71 15.95 -38.77
C ALA A 300 -91.34 14.45 -38.67
N PRO A 301 -92.14 13.47 -39.15
CA PRO A 301 -91.75 12.06 -39.08
C PRO A 301 -90.46 11.74 -39.85
N LEU A 302 -90.28 12.36 -41.03
CA LEU A 302 -89.05 12.19 -41.82
C LEU A 302 -87.86 12.84 -41.12
N MET A 303 -88.04 14.07 -40.60
CA MET A 303 -87.00 14.78 -39.88
C MET A 303 -86.56 13.99 -38.63
N HIS A 304 -87.50 13.44 -37.87
CA HIS A 304 -87.20 12.60 -36.70
C HIS A 304 -86.38 11.35 -37.06
N LEU A 305 -86.71 10.67 -38.16
CA LEU A 305 -85.91 9.53 -38.64
C LEU A 305 -84.48 9.96 -39.03
N GLN A 306 -84.32 11.13 -39.65
CA GLN A 306 -83.01 11.65 -40.03
C GLN A 306 -82.17 12.04 -38.81
N THR A 307 -82.75 12.78 -37.86
CA THR A 307 -82.04 13.20 -36.64
C THR A 307 -81.70 12.02 -35.74
N ALA A 308 -82.58 11.02 -35.62
CA ALA A 308 -82.28 9.77 -34.92
C ALA A 308 -81.12 9.00 -35.59
N HIS A 309 -81.07 8.99 -36.92
CA HIS A 309 -79.94 8.40 -37.65
C HIS A 309 -78.63 9.17 -37.41
N ILE A 310 -78.67 10.51 -37.43
CA ILE A 310 -77.51 11.37 -37.15
C ILE A 310 -77.00 11.13 -35.72
N ALA A 311 -77.89 11.12 -34.71
CA ALA A 311 -77.51 10.82 -33.33
C ALA A 311 -76.85 9.43 -33.19
N ALA A 312 -77.34 8.42 -33.93
CA ALA A 312 -76.72 7.10 -33.95
C ALA A 312 -75.34 7.10 -34.64
N LEU A 313 -75.12 7.94 -35.65
CA LEU A 313 -73.81 8.14 -36.27
C LEU A 313 -72.85 8.88 -35.33
N ASP A 314 -73.32 9.90 -34.63
CA ASP A 314 -72.53 10.64 -33.63
C ASP A 314 -72.01 9.71 -32.54
N HIS A 315 -72.88 8.86 -31.98
CA HIS A 315 -72.48 7.86 -30.99
C HIS A 315 -71.42 6.88 -31.52
N LYS A 316 -71.49 6.52 -32.82
CA LYS A 316 -70.45 5.70 -33.46
C LYS A 316 -69.13 6.45 -33.60
N ILE A 317 -69.16 7.73 -33.97
CA ILE A 317 -67.96 8.58 -34.09
C ILE A 317 -67.27 8.72 -32.73
N GLU A 318 -68.01 8.99 -31.66
CA GLU A 318 -67.47 9.04 -30.29
C GLU A 318 -66.82 7.71 -29.89
N THR A 319 -67.52 6.59 -30.15
CA THR A 319 -67.01 5.25 -29.87
C THR A 319 -65.72 4.95 -30.64
N LEU A 320 -65.67 5.31 -31.93
CA LEU A 320 -64.49 5.15 -32.78
C LEU A 320 -63.33 6.01 -32.29
N THR A 321 -63.58 7.28 -32.00
CA THR A 321 -62.57 8.22 -31.47
C THR A 321 -61.98 7.70 -30.16
N GLY A 322 -62.83 7.23 -29.24
CA GLY A 322 -62.39 6.61 -27.99
C GLY A 322 -61.65 5.27 -28.17
N ARG A 323 -61.93 4.51 -29.23
CA ARG A 323 -61.15 3.31 -29.59
C ARG A 323 -59.79 3.68 -30.17
N VAL A 324 -59.74 4.67 -31.06
CA VAL A 324 -58.49 5.18 -31.65
C VAL A 324 -57.57 5.71 -30.55
N ALA A 325 -58.09 6.50 -29.60
CA ALA A 325 -57.33 6.98 -28.44
C ALA A 325 -56.73 5.81 -27.64
N ARG A 326 -57.53 4.79 -27.31
CA ARG A 326 -57.04 3.57 -26.62
C ARG A 326 -56.00 2.81 -27.44
N TYR A 327 -56.16 2.71 -28.77
CA TYR A 327 -55.16 2.07 -29.62
C TYR A 327 -53.85 2.84 -29.66
N LEU A 328 -53.90 4.18 -29.71
CA LEU A 328 -52.70 5.02 -29.65
C LEU A 328 -51.98 4.88 -28.30
N GLU A 329 -52.72 4.84 -27.19
CA GLU A 329 -52.16 4.62 -25.85
C GLU A 329 -51.55 3.21 -25.69
N GLN A 330 -52.25 2.18 -26.17
CA GLN A 330 -51.73 0.82 -26.21
C GLN A 330 -50.49 0.72 -27.09
N TYR A 331 -50.49 1.34 -28.26
CA TYR A 331 -49.35 1.38 -29.16
C TYR A 331 -48.15 2.08 -28.53
N ALA A 332 -48.35 3.23 -27.86
CA ALA A 332 -47.31 3.92 -27.12
C ALA A 332 -46.74 3.02 -26.01
N THR A 333 -47.61 2.38 -25.22
CA THR A 333 -47.21 1.45 -24.17
C THR A 333 -46.43 0.26 -24.75
N GLN A 334 -46.89 -0.33 -25.85
CA GLN A 334 -46.21 -1.43 -26.54
C GLN A 334 -44.82 -0.99 -27.05
N ARG A 335 -44.69 0.22 -27.62
CA ARG A 335 -43.38 0.77 -28.00
C ARG A 335 -42.46 0.87 -26.80
N VAL A 336 -42.93 1.44 -25.69
CA VAL A 336 -42.14 1.58 -24.46
C VAL A 336 -41.70 0.21 -23.93
N VAL A 337 -42.62 -0.77 -23.86
CA VAL A 337 -42.30 -2.14 -23.44
C VAL A 337 -41.33 -2.82 -24.39
N LEU A 338 -41.52 -2.69 -25.71
CA LEU A 338 -40.64 -3.28 -26.72
C LEU A 338 -39.23 -2.70 -26.63
N PHE A 339 -39.08 -1.37 -26.66
CA PHE A 339 -37.77 -0.73 -26.57
C PHE A 339 -37.11 -0.94 -25.21
N GLY A 340 -37.89 -0.94 -24.12
CA GLY A 340 -37.42 -1.29 -22.78
C GLY A 340 -36.90 -2.73 -22.72
N SER A 341 -37.64 -3.69 -23.27
CA SER A 341 -37.24 -5.10 -23.34
C SER A 341 -36.01 -5.31 -24.22
N LEU A 342 -35.94 -4.63 -25.37
CA LEU A 342 -34.80 -4.73 -26.29
C LEU A 342 -33.53 -4.12 -25.67
N THR A 343 -33.68 -3.02 -24.93
CA THR A 343 -32.59 -2.42 -24.14
C THR A 343 -32.14 -3.33 -23.01
N GLY A 344 -33.08 -3.94 -22.28
CA GLY A 344 -32.80 -4.95 -21.26
C GLY A 344 -32.06 -6.16 -21.83
N LEU A 345 -32.50 -6.68 -22.98
CA LEU A 345 -31.85 -7.78 -23.69
C LEU A 345 -30.44 -7.38 -24.14
N LEU A 346 -30.25 -6.18 -24.68
CA LEU A 346 -28.94 -5.67 -25.06
C LEU A 346 -28.00 -5.56 -23.86
N LEU A 347 -28.49 -5.11 -22.70
CA LEU A 347 -27.72 -5.06 -21.45
C LEU A 347 -27.35 -6.47 -20.98
N VAL A 348 -28.27 -7.43 -21.03
CA VAL A 348 -28.00 -8.84 -20.70
C VAL A 348 -26.98 -9.44 -21.65
N ILE A 349 -27.11 -9.23 -22.96
CA ILE A 349 -26.12 -9.69 -23.96
C ILE A 349 -24.76 -9.04 -23.70
N THR A 350 -24.72 -7.74 -23.44
CA THR A 350 -23.47 -7.02 -23.12
C THR A 350 -22.84 -7.55 -21.84
N LEU A 351 -23.64 -7.82 -20.81
CA LEU A 351 -23.20 -8.44 -19.56
C LEU A 351 -22.71 -9.86 -19.80
N LEU A 352 -23.42 -10.68 -20.57
CA LEU A 352 -23.01 -12.04 -20.93
C LEU A 352 -21.73 -12.04 -21.75
N VAL A 353 -21.54 -11.10 -22.68
CA VAL A 353 -20.29 -10.92 -23.43
C VAL A 353 -19.17 -10.46 -22.50
N ALA A 354 -19.44 -9.55 -21.56
CA ALA A 354 -18.47 -9.09 -20.57
C ALA A 354 -18.07 -10.22 -19.61
N VAL A 355 -19.04 -10.98 -19.09
CA VAL A 355 -18.84 -12.18 -18.26
C VAL A 355 -18.12 -13.25 -19.07
N TYR A 356 -18.50 -13.50 -20.32
CA TYR A 356 -17.80 -14.43 -21.20
C TYR A 356 -16.36 -13.96 -21.43
N ARG A 357 -16.12 -12.68 -21.70
CA ARG A 357 -14.77 -12.12 -21.82
C ARG A 357 -13.98 -12.24 -20.52
N LEU A 358 -14.59 -11.97 -19.37
CA LEU A 358 -13.98 -12.11 -18.04
C LEU A 358 -13.69 -13.57 -17.74
N LEU A 359 -14.59 -14.51 -18.06
CA LEU A 359 -14.40 -15.95 -17.90
C LEU A 359 -13.36 -16.48 -18.88
N ARG A 360 -13.29 -15.96 -20.11
CA ARG A 360 -12.27 -16.34 -21.10
C ARG A 360 -10.91 -15.75 -20.74
N LEU A 361 -10.87 -14.52 -20.22
CA LEU A 361 -9.66 -13.90 -19.67
C LEU A 361 -9.23 -14.61 -18.40
N LYS A 362 -10.15 -14.93 -17.50
CA LYS A 362 -9.90 -15.73 -16.30
C LYS A 362 -9.47 -17.14 -16.66
N SER A 363 -10.04 -17.76 -17.69
CA SER A 363 -9.65 -19.10 -18.15
C SER A 363 -8.29 -19.06 -18.85
N ARG A 364 -8.00 -18.03 -19.66
CA ARG A 364 -6.66 -17.79 -20.22
C ARG A 364 -5.65 -17.51 -19.13
N LYS A 365 -5.94 -16.61 -18.20
CA LYS A 365 -5.10 -16.29 -17.04
C LYS A 365 -4.98 -17.47 -16.09
N ASN A 366 -6.00 -18.29 -15.91
CA ASN A 366 -5.91 -19.52 -15.13
C ASN A 366 -5.12 -20.58 -15.87
N ARG A 367 -5.18 -20.67 -17.20
CA ARG A 367 -4.32 -21.56 -17.99
C ARG A 367 -2.87 -21.07 -17.99
N GLU A 368 -2.63 -19.77 -18.15
CA GLU A 368 -1.31 -19.14 -18.02
C GLU A 368 -0.81 -19.29 -16.59
N LEU A 369 -1.65 -19.12 -15.58
CA LEU A 369 -1.29 -19.28 -14.17
C LEU A 369 -1.12 -20.75 -13.83
N GLN A 370 -1.87 -21.67 -14.45
CA GLN A 370 -1.70 -23.11 -14.28
C GLN A 370 -0.44 -23.58 -14.99
N GLN A 371 -0.13 -23.07 -16.19
CA GLN A 371 1.13 -23.31 -16.89
C GLN A 371 2.30 -22.65 -16.17
N GLN A 372 2.14 -21.44 -15.63
CA GLN A 372 3.15 -20.78 -14.81
C GLN A 372 3.28 -21.48 -13.47
N LYS A 373 2.21 -22.04 -12.90
CA LYS A 373 2.25 -22.80 -11.66
C LYS A 373 2.83 -24.18 -11.89
N GLU A 374 2.55 -24.84 -13.01
CA GLU A 374 3.17 -26.10 -13.41
C GLU A 374 4.64 -25.87 -13.75
N MET A 375 4.97 -24.81 -14.51
CA MET A 375 6.34 -24.39 -14.78
C MET A 375 7.04 -23.90 -13.51
N LEU A 376 6.34 -23.26 -12.56
CA LEU A 376 6.90 -22.84 -11.28
C LEU A 376 6.97 -24.00 -10.30
N GLU A 377 6.10 -25.00 -10.36
CA GLU A 377 6.17 -26.22 -9.57
C GLU A 377 7.23 -27.15 -10.14
N GLU A 378 7.42 -27.17 -11.45
CA GLU A 378 8.50 -27.87 -12.14
C GLU A 378 9.82 -27.12 -11.88
N GLN A 379 9.88 -25.80 -12.04
CA GLN A 379 11.03 -24.98 -11.64
C GLN A 379 11.27 -25.04 -10.14
N LYS A 380 10.24 -25.12 -9.29
CA LYS A 380 10.40 -25.28 -7.84
C LYS A 380 10.82 -26.69 -7.52
N ARG A 381 10.37 -27.71 -8.24
CA ARG A 381 10.88 -29.09 -8.10
C ARG A 381 12.31 -29.16 -8.58
N THR A 382 12.67 -28.56 -9.71
CA THR A 382 14.03 -28.48 -10.21
C THR A 382 14.90 -27.63 -9.29
N LEU A 383 14.42 -26.50 -8.78
CA LEU A 383 15.11 -25.65 -7.81
C LEU A 383 15.17 -26.32 -6.44
N GLN A 384 14.17 -27.11 -6.05
CA GLN A 384 14.20 -27.88 -4.81
C GLN A 384 15.15 -29.05 -4.97
N THR A 385 15.17 -29.77 -6.09
CA THR A 385 16.16 -30.81 -6.37
C THR A 385 17.55 -30.21 -6.52
N GLN A 386 17.70 -29.04 -7.18
CA GLN A 386 18.95 -28.32 -7.26
C GLN A 386 19.37 -27.77 -5.92
N LYS A 387 18.45 -27.28 -5.09
CA LYS A 387 18.70 -26.79 -3.73
C LYS A 387 19.03 -27.94 -2.80
N ASP A 388 18.33 -29.06 -2.86
CA ASP A 388 18.60 -30.26 -2.07
C ASP A 388 19.93 -30.86 -2.55
N GLN A 389 20.23 -30.84 -3.85
CA GLN A 389 21.55 -31.16 -4.38
C GLN A 389 22.59 -30.12 -3.96
N LEU A 390 22.27 -28.83 -3.89
CA LEU A 390 23.20 -27.78 -3.49
C LEU A 390 23.44 -27.82 -1.98
N GLU A 391 22.43 -28.14 -1.18
CA GLU A 391 22.49 -28.33 0.27
C GLU A 391 23.23 -29.62 0.57
N GLN A 392 22.97 -30.70 -0.18
CA GLN A 392 23.73 -31.93 -0.08
C GLN A 392 25.17 -31.73 -0.53
N LEU A 393 25.42 -31.05 -1.66
CA LEU A 393 26.77 -30.76 -2.15
C LEU A 393 27.47 -29.73 -1.26
N SER A 394 26.74 -28.77 -0.67
CA SER A 394 27.26 -27.80 0.29
C SER A 394 27.55 -28.48 1.62
N HIS A 395 26.74 -29.44 2.05
CA HIS A 395 26.99 -30.25 3.23
C HIS A 395 28.16 -31.20 2.99
N GLU A 396 28.23 -31.86 1.84
CA GLU A 396 29.38 -32.67 1.43
C GLU A 396 30.63 -31.79 1.25
N LEU A 397 30.50 -30.57 0.76
CA LEU A 397 31.60 -29.62 0.63
C LEU A 397 32.02 -29.07 1.99
N GLU A 398 31.10 -28.76 2.90
CA GLU A 398 31.35 -28.35 4.28
C GLU A 398 31.97 -29.49 5.07
N GLU A 399 31.45 -30.71 4.95
CA GLU A 399 32.03 -31.91 5.55
C GLU A 399 33.40 -32.21 4.95
N ALA A 400 33.58 -32.07 3.63
CA ALA A 400 34.89 -32.25 3.00
C ALA A 400 35.88 -31.15 3.40
N THR A 401 35.45 -29.89 3.49
CA THR A 401 36.32 -28.79 3.94
C THR A 401 36.62 -28.89 5.42
N HIS A 402 35.65 -29.25 6.25
CA HIS A 402 35.83 -29.50 7.68
C HIS A 402 36.71 -30.73 7.93
N ALA A 403 36.48 -31.85 7.25
CA ALA A 403 37.33 -33.03 7.30
C ALA A 403 38.76 -32.70 6.84
N LYS A 404 38.90 -31.86 5.80
CA LYS A 404 40.20 -31.35 5.36
C LYS A 404 40.85 -30.49 6.45
N LEU A 405 40.11 -29.58 7.11
CA LEU A 405 40.63 -28.75 8.22
C LEU A 405 41.10 -29.60 9.41
N VAL A 406 40.30 -30.57 9.82
CA VAL A 406 40.64 -31.53 10.88
C VAL A 406 41.86 -32.37 10.49
N PHE A 407 41.93 -32.87 9.25
CA PHE A 407 43.05 -33.66 8.74
C PHE A 407 44.38 -32.90 8.80
N PHE A 408 44.43 -31.63 8.36
CA PHE A 408 45.69 -30.87 8.39
C PHE A 408 46.10 -30.42 9.80
N THR A 409 45.14 -30.18 10.69
CA THR A 409 45.41 -29.87 12.09
C THR A 409 45.99 -31.09 12.81
N ASN A 410 45.37 -32.26 12.61
CA ASN A 410 45.84 -33.53 13.17
C ASN A 410 47.21 -33.92 12.61
N ILE A 411 47.44 -33.79 11.30
CA ILE A 411 48.75 -34.08 10.71
C ILE A 411 49.86 -33.18 11.28
N SER A 412 49.57 -31.90 11.48
CA SER A 412 50.57 -30.98 12.03
C SER A 412 50.95 -31.36 13.47
N HIS A 413 49.96 -31.80 14.25
CA HIS A 413 50.17 -32.37 15.58
C HIS A 413 50.99 -33.67 15.52
N ASP A 414 50.59 -34.61 14.66
CA ASP A 414 51.23 -35.92 14.50
C ASP A 414 52.69 -35.82 14.05
N PHE A 415 53.08 -34.72 13.37
CA PHE A 415 54.47 -34.43 13.08
C PHE A 415 55.21 -33.70 14.21
N ARG A 416 54.59 -32.75 14.92
CA ARG A 416 55.26 -31.95 15.97
C ARG A 416 55.59 -32.78 17.22
N THR A 417 54.73 -33.72 17.60
CA THR A 417 54.94 -34.58 18.77
C THR A 417 56.19 -35.47 18.66
N PRO A 418 56.38 -36.28 17.59
CA PRO A 418 57.62 -37.05 17.44
C PRO A 418 58.84 -36.14 17.23
N LEU A 419 58.69 -34.98 16.58
CA LEU A 419 59.79 -34.02 16.46
C LEU A 419 60.22 -33.44 17.81
N THR A 420 59.31 -33.28 18.79
CA THR A 420 59.65 -32.87 20.16
C THR A 420 60.48 -33.94 20.86
N LEU A 421 60.07 -35.19 20.73
CA LEU A 421 60.75 -36.35 21.31
C LEU A 421 62.11 -36.66 20.65
N ILE A 422 62.41 -36.09 19.48
CA ILE A 422 63.71 -36.22 18.81
C ILE A 422 64.58 -34.97 19.04
N ALA A 423 64.02 -33.77 18.88
CA ALA A 423 64.79 -32.52 18.87
C ALA A 423 65.49 -32.25 20.20
N ASP A 424 64.75 -32.30 21.31
CA ASP A 424 65.26 -31.89 22.62
C ASP A 424 66.29 -32.90 23.18
N PRO A 425 66.06 -34.23 23.13
CA PRO A 425 67.09 -35.20 23.52
C PRO A 425 68.37 -35.11 22.68
N VAL A 426 68.26 -34.87 21.36
CA VAL A 426 69.43 -34.65 20.50
C VAL A 426 70.19 -33.38 20.90
N ASN A 427 69.47 -32.30 21.23
CA ASN A 427 70.10 -31.07 21.73
C ASN A 427 70.81 -31.27 23.08
N GLN A 428 70.20 -32.03 24.00
CA GLN A 428 70.82 -32.37 25.29
C GLN A 428 72.09 -33.21 25.11
N LEU A 429 72.07 -34.20 24.22
CA LEU A 429 73.24 -35.01 23.89
C LEU A 429 74.34 -34.19 23.18
N LEU A 430 73.99 -33.23 22.32
CA LEU A 430 74.97 -32.33 21.69
C LEU A 430 75.63 -31.36 22.68
N ALA A 431 74.91 -30.98 23.75
CA ALA A 431 75.38 -30.13 24.83
C ALA A 431 76.27 -30.88 25.84
N ASP A 432 76.21 -32.21 25.88
CA ASP A 432 77.08 -33.04 26.71
C ASP A 432 78.51 -33.08 26.13
N ALA A 433 79.48 -32.65 26.94
CA ALA A 433 80.88 -32.59 26.56
C ALA A 433 81.56 -33.97 26.44
N SER A 434 80.92 -35.05 26.89
CA SER A 434 81.46 -36.42 26.87
C SER A 434 81.23 -37.18 25.56
N VAL A 435 80.42 -36.62 24.64
CA VAL A 435 80.09 -37.24 23.34
C VAL A 435 81.25 -37.15 22.35
N LYS A 436 81.62 -38.28 21.72
CA LYS A 436 82.74 -38.35 20.75
C LYS A 436 82.41 -37.62 19.45
N ASP A 437 83.44 -37.11 18.76
CA ASP A 437 83.28 -36.32 17.51
C ASP A 437 82.45 -37.00 16.43
N SER A 438 82.59 -38.32 16.25
CA SER A 438 81.81 -39.08 15.26
C SER A 438 80.32 -39.19 15.64
N GLN A 439 80.01 -39.26 16.93
CA GLN A 439 78.64 -39.26 17.44
C GLN A 439 78.04 -37.85 17.36
N ARG A 440 78.84 -36.81 17.62
CA ARG A 440 78.43 -35.41 17.47
C ARG A 440 78.05 -35.09 16.03
N GLN A 441 78.82 -35.52 15.03
CA GLN A 441 78.46 -35.34 13.60
C GLN A 441 77.13 -36.03 13.23
N LEU A 442 76.86 -37.22 13.76
CA LEU A 442 75.59 -37.92 13.53
C LEU A 442 74.42 -37.19 14.20
N LEU A 443 74.61 -36.68 15.42
CA LEU A 443 73.60 -35.89 16.13
C LEU A 443 73.33 -34.54 15.44
N GLU A 444 74.36 -33.86 14.93
CA GLU A 444 74.22 -32.64 14.11
C GLU A 444 73.42 -32.90 12.82
N LEU A 445 73.63 -34.07 12.19
CA LEU A 445 72.85 -34.49 11.03
C LEU A 445 71.37 -34.72 11.38
N VAL A 446 71.08 -35.36 12.51
CA VAL A 446 69.71 -35.56 13.00
C VAL A 446 69.07 -34.21 13.31
N GLN A 447 69.76 -33.33 14.04
CA GLN A 447 69.30 -31.98 14.37
C GLN A 447 68.97 -31.16 13.11
N LYS A 448 69.83 -31.22 12.09
CA LYS A 448 69.60 -30.57 10.80
C LYS A 448 68.34 -31.08 10.11
N ASN A 449 68.13 -32.40 10.06
CA ASN A 449 66.96 -32.99 9.42
C ASN A 449 65.67 -32.67 10.18
N VAL A 450 65.69 -32.69 11.51
CA VAL A 450 64.59 -32.23 12.36
C VAL A 450 64.25 -30.77 12.08
N GLY A 451 65.25 -29.90 11.94
CA GLY A 451 65.06 -28.49 11.57
C GLY A 451 64.44 -28.30 10.17
N ILE A 452 64.79 -29.15 9.20
CA ILE A 452 64.17 -29.16 7.87
C ILE A 452 62.71 -29.57 7.97
N LEU A 453 62.40 -30.66 8.69
CA LEU A 453 61.02 -31.14 8.86
C LEU A 453 60.14 -30.09 9.55
N LEU A 454 60.64 -29.44 10.60
CA LEU A 454 59.93 -28.35 11.28
C LEU A 454 59.62 -27.17 10.34
N ARG A 455 60.58 -26.79 9.49
CA ARG A 455 60.38 -25.74 8.49
C ARG A 455 59.29 -26.10 7.47
N LEU A 456 59.26 -27.35 7.02
CA LEU A 456 58.26 -27.85 6.07
C LEU A 456 56.86 -27.84 6.68
N VAL A 457 56.72 -28.32 7.92
CA VAL A 457 55.45 -28.29 8.66
C VAL A 457 54.97 -26.84 8.85
N ASN A 458 55.86 -25.92 9.22
CA ASN A 458 55.51 -24.51 9.39
C ASN A 458 55.09 -23.83 8.08
N GLN A 459 55.73 -24.15 6.95
CA GLN A 459 55.34 -23.61 5.64
C GLN A 459 53.95 -24.06 5.20
N ILE A 460 53.57 -25.31 5.51
CA ILE A 460 52.20 -25.82 5.25
C ILE A 460 51.17 -25.06 6.09
N LEU A 461 51.50 -24.74 7.34
CA LEU A 461 50.63 -23.99 8.25
C LEU A 461 50.48 -22.52 7.85
N ASP A 462 51.56 -21.85 7.49
CA ASP A 462 51.51 -20.44 7.06
C ASP A 462 50.67 -20.26 5.79
N PHE A 463 50.79 -21.22 4.87
CA PHE A 463 49.94 -21.27 3.68
C PHE A 463 48.45 -21.38 4.04
N ARG A 464 48.09 -22.21 5.04
CA ARG A 464 46.71 -22.31 5.53
C ARG A 464 46.19 -21.02 6.15
N LYS A 465 47.01 -20.31 6.92
CA LYS A 465 46.60 -19.02 7.53
C LYS A 465 46.26 -18.00 6.45
N VAL A 466 47.05 -17.97 5.37
CA VAL A 466 46.80 -17.11 4.21
C VAL A 466 45.48 -17.48 3.51
N GLU A 467 45.26 -18.77 3.19
CA GLU A 467 44.02 -19.21 2.51
C GLU A 467 42.75 -18.84 3.28
N ASN A 468 42.79 -18.98 4.59
CA ASN A 468 41.64 -18.75 5.45
C ASN A 468 41.47 -17.26 5.83
N GLY A 469 42.30 -16.36 5.27
CA GLY A 469 42.28 -14.93 5.58
C GLY A 469 42.65 -14.60 7.03
N ARG A 470 43.24 -15.54 7.78
CA ARG A 470 43.62 -15.40 9.20
C ARG A 470 45.10 -15.06 9.41
N MET A 471 45.82 -14.78 8.33
CA MET A 471 47.18 -14.28 8.44
C MET A 471 47.12 -12.76 8.69
N GLU A 472 47.58 -12.33 9.85
CA GLU A 472 47.66 -10.91 10.18
C GLU A 472 48.96 -10.27 9.65
N LEU A 473 48.88 -8.98 9.31
CA LEU A 473 50.03 -8.16 8.90
C LEU A 473 50.37 -7.16 9.99
N HIS A 474 51.62 -7.19 10.45
CA HIS A 474 52.11 -6.23 11.42
C HIS A 474 52.90 -5.15 10.68
N LEU A 475 52.21 -4.09 10.26
CA LEU A 475 52.82 -3.01 9.50
C LEU A 475 53.61 -2.07 10.42
N ALA A 476 54.92 -1.97 10.19
CA ALA A 476 55.78 -1.02 10.87
C ALA A 476 56.62 -0.22 9.85
N PRO A 477 57.14 0.98 10.19
CA PRO A 477 58.10 1.68 9.34
C PRO A 477 59.35 0.83 9.15
N PHE A 478 59.60 0.40 7.92
CA PHE A 478 60.70 -0.49 7.56
C PHE A 478 61.50 0.09 6.40
N ASP A 479 62.83 0.17 6.57
CA ASP A 479 63.76 0.56 5.50
C ASP A 479 64.11 -0.67 4.64
N LEU A 480 63.47 -0.77 3.48
CA LEU A 480 63.66 -1.88 2.56
C LEU A 480 65.08 -1.94 1.98
N ARG A 481 65.73 -0.79 1.78
CA ARG A 481 67.11 -0.75 1.27
C ARG A 481 68.06 -1.36 2.29
N ALA A 482 67.95 -0.96 3.56
CA ALA A 482 68.77 -1.48 4.64
C ALA A 482 68.55 -2.98 4.86
N GLY A 483 67.28 -3.43 4.81
CA GLY A 483 66.92 -4.85 4.90
C GLY A 483 67.55 -5.70 3.81
N LEU A 484 67.41 -5.31 2.54
CA LEU A 484 67.97 -6.05 1.40
C LEU A 484 69.49 -6.15 1.46
N LEU A 485 70.18 -5.08 1.87
CA LEU A 485 71.64 -5.10 2.07
C LEU A 485 72.06 -6.12 3.13
N ALA A 486 71.37 -6.16 4.27
CA ALA A 486 71.64 -7.12 5.34
C ALA A 486 71.37 -8.57 4.90
N TRP A 487 70.25 -8.81 4.22
CA TRP A 487 69.84 -10.14 3.79
C TRP A 487 70.76 -10.72 2.71
N ASN A 488 71.38 -9.88 1.87
CA ASN A 488 72.35 -10.33 0.86
C ASN A 488 73.58 -11.02 1.44
N GLU A 489 74.06 -10.58 2.61
CA GLU A 489 75.23 -11.17 3.26
C GLU A 489 75.02 -12.65 3.61
N SER A 490 73.79 -13.03 4.00
CA SER A 490 73.41 -14.40 4.33
C SER A 490 73.60 -15.40 3.17
N PHE A 491 73.65 -14.91 1.93
CA PHE A 491 73.80 -15.74 0.73
C PHE A 491 75.17 -15.62 0.06
N ARG A 492 76.04 -14.72 0.54
CA ARG A 492 77.35 -14.40 -0.06
C ARG A 492 78.26 -15.63 -0.17
N VAL A 493 78.31 -16.45 0.89
CA VAL A 493 79.13 -17.69 0.92
C VAL A 493 78.65 -18.69 -0.13
N THR A 494 77.33 -18.87 -0.26
CA THR A 494 76.71 -19.79 -1.22
C THR A 494 76.93 -19.32 -2.66
N MET A 495 76.80 -18.01 -2.91
CA MET A 495 77.07 -17.40 -4.22
C MET A 495 78.54 -17.54 -4.62
N ALA A 496 79.47 -17.28 -3.70
CA ALA A 496 80.91 -17.41 -3.92
C ALA A 496 81.29 -18.86 -4.26
N ARG A 497 80.71 -19.84 -3.54
CA ARG A 497 80.95 -21.27 -3.79
C ARG A 497 80.51 -21.72 -5.19
N ARG A 498 79.39 -21.19 -5.69
CA ARG A 498 78.85 -21.49 -7.04
C ARG A 498 79.35 -20.53 -8.14
N ARG A 499 80.23 -19.59 -7.78
CA ARG A 499 80.79 -18.53 -8.66
C ARG A 499 79.71 -17.71 -9.37
N ILE A 500 78.58 -17.45 -8.72
CA ILE A 500 77.49 -16.65 -9.28
C ILE A 500 77.87 -15.16 -9.22
N ARG A 501 77.72 -14.44 -10.34
CA ARG A 501 77.86 -12.97 -10.36
C ARG A 501 76.62 -12.34 -9.75
N PHE A 502 76.77 -11.71 -8.60
CA PHE A 502 75.68 -11.01 -7.91
C PHE A 502 75.83 -9.51 -8.04
N SER A 503 74.76 -8.81 -8.43
CA SER A 503 74.72 -7.34 -8.39
C SER A 503 73.46 -6.84 -7.70
N PHE A 504 73.63 -5.92 -6.75
CA PHE A 504 72.53 -5.19 -6.12
C PHE A 504 72.57 -3.74 -6.61
N ARG A 505 71.49 -3.29 -7.24
CA ARG A 505 71.37 -1.96 -7.84
C ARG A 505 70.18 -1.23 -7.23
N VAL A 506 70.40 0.01 -6.81
CA VAL A 506 69.33 0.90 -6.36
C VAL A 506 69.24 2.06 -7.33
N GLU A 507 68.07 2.28 -7.92
CA GLU A 507 67.82 3.34 -8.89
C GLU A 507 67.22 4.56 -8.17
N GLY A 508 67.95 5.68 -8.21
CA GLY A 508 67.56 6.96 -7.58
C GLY A 508 67.94 7.10 -6.10
N ASP A 509 67.82 8.32 -5.57
CA ASP A 509 68.09 8.66 -4.16
C ASP A 509 66.79 8.77 -3.34
N ALA A 510 65.78 7.96 -3.70
CA ALA A 510 64.48 7.98 -3.06
C ALA A 510 64.51 7.36 -1.65
N ASP A 511 63.63 7.84 -0.78
CA ASP A 511 63.34 7.22 0.52
C ASP A 511 62.57 5.91 0.31
N PHE A 512 63.19 4.79 0.72
CA PHE A 512 62.64 3.43 0.63
C PHE A 512 62.05 2.94 1.95
N ARG A 513 61.73 3.85 2.87
CA ARG A 513 60.95 3.54 4.07
C ARG A 513 59.48 3.33 3.71
N LEU A 514 58.95 2.14 4.00
CA LEU A 514 57.55 1.81 3.80
C LEU A 514 56.94 1.17 5.04
N MET A 515 55.61 1.27 5.16
CA MET A 515 54.85 0.52 6.15
C MET A 515 54.70 -0.92 5.66
N ALA A 516 55.51 -1.83 6.20
CA ALA A 516 55.50 -3.24 5.84
C ALA A 516 55.74 -4.13 7.05
N ASP A 517 55.39 -5.40 6.89
CA ASP A 517 55.77 -6.45 7.84
C ASP A 517 57.18 -6.94 7.47
N ALA A 518 58.17 -6.54 8.27
CA ALA A 518 59.59 -6.81 8.00
C ALA A 518 59.90 -8.32 7.89
N GLU A 519 59.23 -9.16 8.69
CA GLU A 519 59.40 -10.61 8.66
C GLU A 519 58.87 -11.19 7.35
N LYS A 520 57.68 -10.74 6.91
CA LYS A 520 57.09 -11.21 5.64
C LYS A 520 57.91 -10.72 4.44
N MET A 521 58.43 -9.50 4.48
CA MET A 521 59.33 -8.96 3.47
C MET A 521 60.64 -9.75 3.38
N GLU A 522 61.23 -10.13 4.51
CA GLU A 522 62.39 -11.02 4.55
C GLU A 522 62.08 -12.36 3.89
N ARG A 523 60.95 -12.97 4.26
CA ARG A 523 60.53 -14.28 3.72
C ARG A 523 60.24 -14.23 2.23
N ILE A 524 59.64 -13.15 1.74
CA ILE A 524 59.46 -12.92 0.31
C ILE A 524 60.82 -12.92 -0.38
N TYR A 525 61.75 -12.11 0.14
CA TYR A 525 63.07 -11.95 -0.45
C TYR A 525 63.89 -13.25 -0.43
N PHE A 526 63.92 -13.95 0.70
CA PHE A 526 64.63 -15.22 0.83
C PHE A 526 64.09 -16.31 -0.10
N ASN A 527 62.76 -16.38 -0.31
CA ASN A 527 62.18 -17.34 -1.25
C ASN A 527 62.58 -17.02 -2.70
N LEU A 528 62.52 -15.74 -3.10
CA LEU A 528 62.93 -15.34 -4.45
C LEU A 528 64.42 -15.54 -4.69
N LEU A 529 65.27 -15.12 -3.74
CA LEU A 529 66.72 -15.22 -3.88
C LEU A 529 67.21 -16.66 -3.80
N SER A 530 66.62 -17.50 -2.94
CA SER A 530 66.95 -18.93 -2.88
C SER A 530 66.52 -19.67 -4.15
N ASN A 531 65.36 -19.32 -4.74
CA ASN A 531 64.97 -19.84 -6.05
C ASN A 531 65.94 -19.39 -7.14
N ALA A 532 66.30 -18.09 -7.19
CA ALA A 532 67.29 -17.57 -8.12
C ALA A 532 68.62 -18.36 -8.02
N LEU A 533 69.14 -18.60 -6.81
CA LEU A 533 70.38 -19.37 -6.60
C LEU A 533 70.29 -20.83 -7.01
N LYS A 534 69.10 -21.42 -6.88
CA LYS A 534 68.86 -22.82 -7.20
C LYS A 534 68.76 -23.05 -8.70
N TYR A 535 68.13 -22.12 -9.43
CA TYR A 535 67.86 -22.23 -10.86
C TYR A 535 68.86 -21.47 -11.73
N THR A 536 69.83 -20.76 -11.13
CA THR A 536 70.97 -20.20 -11.86
C THR A 536 72.07 -21.26 -12.01
N PRO A 537 72.56 -21.55 -13.23
CA PRO A 537 73.70 -22.44 -13.44
C PRO A 537 75.00 -21.85 -12.84
N GLU A 538 76.01 -22.69 -12.61
CA GLU A 538 77.32 -22.20 -12.15
C GLU A 538 77.88 -21.14 -13.11
N LYS A 539 78.47 -20.07 -12.57
CA LYS A 539 78.92 -18.87 -13.32
C LYS A 539 77.82 -18.01 -13.96
N GLY A 540 76.55 -18.30 -13.66
CA GLY A 540 75.43 -17.43 -14.04
C GLY A 540 75.40 -16.12 -13.24
N GLU A 541 74.35 -15.35 -13.46
CA GLU A 541 74.18 -14.01 -12.92
C GLU A 541 72.83 -13.85 -12.21
N ILE A 542 72.87 -13.18 -11.05
CA ILE A 542 71.69 -12.76 -10.30
C ILE A 542 71.78 -11.26 -10.07
N THR A 543 70.73 -10.53 -10.45
CA THR A 543 70.66 -9.08 -10.25
C THR A 543 69.42 -8.72 -9.45
N VAL A 544 69.61 -8.03 -8.34
CA VAL A 544 68.52 -7.49 -7.53
C VAL A 544 68.47 -5.98 -7.74
N ARG A 545 67.30 -5.48 -8.11
CA ARG A 545 67.06 -4.07 -8.40
C ARG A 545 65.97 -3.53 -7.50
N LEU A 546 66.23 -2.36 -6.93
CA LEU A 546 65.25 -1.60 -6.14
C LEU A 546 65.05 -0.22 -6.79
N SER A 547 63.80 0.15 -7.06
CA SER A 547 63.44 1.45 -7.67
C SER A 547 62.14 2.00 -7.07
N ALA A 548 61.95 3.31 -7.16
CA ALA A 548 60.74 4.00 -6.69
C ALA A 548 60.15 4.88 -7.81
N GLY A 549 58.87 4.67 -8.12
CA GLY A 549 58.09 5.46 -9.10
C GLY A 549 57.13 6.45 -8.42
N GLU A 550 56.30 7.14 -9.22
CA GLU A 550 55.37 8.20 -8.77
C GLU A 550 54.23 7.71 -7.83
N GLY A 551 54.10 6.40 -7.60
CA GLY A 551 53.13 5.83 -6.67
C GLY A 551 53.44 4.45 -6.13
N GLU A 552 54.56 3.83 -6.51
CA GLU A 552 54.89 2.43 -6.16
C GLU A 552 56.40 2.24 -5.98
N PHE A 553 56.77 1.26 -5.15
CA PHE A 553 58.12 0.71 -5.04
C PHE A 553 58.21 -0.58 -5.85
N ALA A 554 59.28 -0.76 -6.62
CA ALA A 554 59.51 -1.98 -7.39
C ALA A 554 60.80 -2.68 -6.92
N LEU A 555 60.65 -3.93 -6.47
CA LEU A 555 61.74 -4.85 -6.15
C LEU A 555 61.78 -5.96 -7.20
N SER A 556 62.86 -6.01 -7.99
CA SER A 556 63.05 -7.02 -9.02
C SER A 556 64.23 -7.93 -8.70
N VAL A 557 64.04 -9.23 -8.89
CA VAL A 557 65.09 -10.26 -8.78
C VAL A 557 65.19 -10.98 -10.13
N PHE A 558 66.28 -10.72 -10.85
CA PHE A 558 66.64 -11.39 -12.10
C PHE A 558 67.61 -12.55 -11.84
N ASN A 559 67.43 -13.65 -12.54
CA ASN A 559 68.38 -14.76 -12.58
C ASN A 559 68.55 -15.30 -14.01
N SER A 560 69.79 -15.56 -14.41
CA SER A 560 70.11 -16.02 -15.77
C SER A 560 69.86 -17.52 -15.96
N GLY A 561 69.51 -17.92 -17.18
CA GLY A 561 69.50 -19.33 -17.61
C GLY A 561 68.29 -20.16 -17.15
N SER A 562 67.27 -19.52 -16.56
CA SER A 562 65.95 -20.11 -16.37
C SER A 562 64.97 -19.49 -17.37
N TYR A 563 64.25 -20.32 -18.11
CA TYR A 563 63.13 -19.89 -18.94
C TYR A 563 61.85 -20.51 -18.38
N ILE A 564 60.82 -19.68 -18.21
CA ILE A 564 59.47 -20.10 -17.82
C ILE A 564 58.56 -19.76 -18.98
N SER A 565 57.86 -20.77 -19.52
CA SER A 565 56.99 -20.53 -20.67
C SER A 565 55.79 -19.64 -20.29
N PRO A 566 55.21 -18.86 -21.21
CA PRO A 566 54.04 -18.01 -20.92
C PRO A 566 52.85 -18.76 -20.33
N ALA A 567 52.69 -20.05 -20.67
CA ALA A 567 51.66 -20.92 -20.11
C ALA A 567 51.93 -21.28 -18.63
N GLU A 568 53.20 -21.37 -18.24
CA GLU A 568 53.61 -21.76 -16.89
C GLU A 568 53.76 -20.56 -15.94
N VAL A 569 53.90 -19.34 -16.44
CA VAL A 569 54.03 -18.11 -15.62
C VAL A 569 52.87 -17.94 -14.63
N GLN A 570 51.66 -18.35 -15.00
CA GLN A 570 50.53 -18.37 -14.06
C GLN A 570 50.56 -19.59 -13.12
N ALA A 571 51.02 -20.74 -13.62
CA ALA A 571 51.06 -22.00 -12.87
C ALA A 571 52.14 -22.03 -11.77
N ILE A 572 53.26 -21.30 -11.90
CA ILE A 572 54.33 -21.28 -10.89
C ILE A 572 53.92 -20.68 -9.53
N PHE A 573 52.81 -19.93 -9.50
CA PHE A 573 52.20 -19.44 -8.26
C PHE A 573 51.13 -20.42 -7.72
N GLU A 574 50.79 -21.46 -8.49
CA GLU A 574 49.94 -22.55 -8.00
C GLU A 574 50.68 -23.44 -7.01
N ARG A 575 49.90 -24.10 -6.15
CA ARG A 575 50.41 -24.83 -4.99
C ARG A 575 50.96 -26.18 -5.43
N PHE A 576 52.08 -26.57 -4.85
CA PHE A 576 52.77 -27.83 -5.15
C PHE A 576 53.21 -27.95 -6.62
N TYR A 577 53.06 -26.88 -7.40
CA TYR A 577 53.50 -26.84 -8.77
C TYR A 577 55.02 -26.84 -8.80
N GLN A 578 55.57 -27.76 -9.59
CA GLN A 578 57.00 -27.89 -9.84
C GLN A 578 57.19 -28.12 -11.32
N VAL A 579 58.07 -27.35 -11.94
CA VAL A 579 58.45 -27.54 -13.33
C VAL A 579 59.14 -28.91 -13.47
N GLU A 580 58.75 -29.69 -14.48
CA GLU A 580 59.26 -31.05 -14.70
C GLU A 580 60.80 -31.06 -14.78
N GLY A 581 61.45 -31.96 -14.03
CA GLY A 581 62.91 -32.09 -13.94
C GLY A 581 63.55 -31.44 -12.69
N SER A 582 62.79 -30.64 -11.92
CA SER A 582 63.24 -29.99 -10.69
C SER A 582 62.82 -30.77 -9.43
N ARG A 583 63.61 -31.75 -8.96
CA ARG A 583 63.30 -32.59 -7.77
C ARG A 583 63.57 -31.95 -6.40
N ALA A 584 63.84 -30.65 -6.32
CA ALA A 584 64.17 -30.01 -5.05
C ALA A 584 63.08 -29.00 -4.69
N GLY A 585 62.60 -29.00 -3.45
CA GLY A 585 61.63 -28.02 -2.93
C GLY A 585 60.20 -28.55 -2.85
N THR A 586 59.33 -27.79 -2.19
CA THR A 586 57.95 -28.19 -1.87
C THR A 586 56.91 -27.64 -2.84
N GLY A 587 57.26 -26.71 -3.72
CA GLY A 587 56.30 -26.00 -4.58
C GLY A 587 55.36 -25.05 -3.83
N ILE A 588 55.70 -24.65 -2.59
CA ILE A 588 54.86 -23.74 -1.77
C ILE A 588 55.45 -22.32 -1.72
N GLY A 589 56.77 -22.16 -1.92
CA GLY A 589 57.47 -20.89 -1.69
C GLY A 589 57.00 -19.71 -2.53
N LEU A 590 56.76 -19.91 -3.84
CA LEU A 590 56.29 -18.84 -4.73
C LEU A 590 54.82 -18.48 -4.48
N ALA A 591 53.98 -19.46 -4.16
CA ALA A 591 52.59 -19.22 -3.74
C ALA A 591 52.53 -18.34 -2.47
N LEU A 592 53.43 -18.55 -1.51
CA LEU A 592 53.55 -17.69 -0.33
C LEU A 592 54.07 -16.28 -0.66
N VAL A 593 55.02 -16.16 -1.60
CA VAL A 593 55.48 -14.85 -2.08
C VAL A 593 54.33 -14.06 -2.67
N HIS A 594 53.55 -14.66 -3.58
CA HIS A 594 52.38 -14.04 -4.17
C HIS A 594 51.40 -13.54 -3.11
N ALA A 595 51.03 -14.43 -2.18
CA ALA A 595 50.12 -14.09 -1.10
C ALA A 595 50.63 -12.95 -0.20
N PHE A 596 51.88 -12.98 0.24
CA PHE A 596 52.41 -11.94 1.13
C PHE A 596 52.54 -10.58 0.43
N VAL A 597 52.73 -10.56 -0.89
CA VAL A 597 52.76 -9.32 -1.67
C VAL A 597 51.36 -8.76 -1.84
N GLU A 598 50.37 -9.59 -2.21
CA GLU A 598 48.97 -9.17 -2.34
C GLU A 598 48.39 -8.66 -1.02
N MET A 599 48.67 -9.35 0.09
CA MET A 599 48.21 -8.93 1.41
C MET A 599 48.74 -7.53 1.78
N GLN A 600 49.94 -7.17 1.33
CA GLN A 600 50.53 -5.84 1.54
C GLN A 600 50.05 -4.80 0.50
N GLY A 601 49.06 -5.16 -0.34
CA GLY A 601 48.49 -4.32 -1.38
C GLY A 601 49.35 -4.20 -2.62
N GLY A 602 50.36 -5.05 -2.77
CA GLY A 602 51.24 -5.11 -3.92
C GLY A 602 50.81 -6.14 -4.96
N HIS A 603 51.55 -6.22 -6.06
CA HIS A 603 51.36 -7.23 -7.10
C HIS A 603 52.69 -7.82 -7.57
N VAL A 604 52.68 -9.08 -8.01
CA VAL A 604 53.85 -9.79 -8.51
C VAL A 604 53.72 -9.99 -10.02
N THR A 605 54.75 -9.60 -10.75
CA THR A 605 54.85 -9.83 -12.20
C THR A 605 56.10 -10.63 -12.51
N VAL A 606 56.04 -11.46 -13.55
CA VAL A 606 57.17 -12.29 -13.98
C VAL A 606 57.39 -12.07 -15.46
N GLY A 607 58.61 -11.66 -15.81
CA GLY A 607 59.09 -11.63 -17.19
C GLY A 607 60.15 -12.71 -17.36
N SER A 608 59.94 -13.64 -18.29
CA SER A 608 60.95 -14.64 -18.63
C SER A 608 61.18 -14.67 -20.14
N ASP A 609 62.45 -14.70 -20.52
CA ASP A 609 62.90 -14.86 -21.90
C ASP A 609 64.03 -15.90 -21.96
N GLU A 610 64.64 -16.08 -23.14
CA GLU A 610 65.74 -17.03 -23.32
C GLU A 610 67.00 -16.68 -22.51
N HIS A 611 67.11 -15.44 -22.01
CA HIS A 611 68.26 -14.97 -21.23
C HIS A 611 68.10 -15.23 -19.73
N GLY A 612 66.86 -15.23 -19.23
CA GLY A 612 66.57 -15.57 -17.83
C GLY A 612 65.15 -15.23 -17.38
N THR A 613 64.96 -15.21 -16.06
CA THR A 613 63.68 -14.87 -15.43
C THR A 613 63.85 -13.69 -14.49
N THR A 614 62.93 -12.73 -14.54
CA THR A 614 62.82 -11.63 -13.60
C THR A 614 61.50 -11.70 -12.86
N PHE A 615 61.56 -11.81 -11.54
CA PHE A 615 60.40 -11.60 -10.66
C PHE A 615 60.39 -10.14 -10.21
N THR A 616 59.30 -9.42 -10.46
CA THR A 616 59.15 -8.01 -10.07
C THR A 616 57.96 -7.86 -9.14
N LEU A 617 58.24 -7.39 -7.93
CA LEU A 617 57.25 -7.10 -6.90
C LEU A 617 56.99 -5.60 -6.87
N LEU A 618 55.73 -5.21 -7.01
CA LEU A 618 55.26 -3.84 -6.97
C LEU A 618 54.53 -3.64 -5.64
N PHE A 619 54.91 -2.62 -4.87
CA PHE A 619 54.26 -2.26 -3.61
C PHE A 619 53.76 -0.82 -3.66
N PRO A 620 52.54 -0.53 -3.20
CA PRO A 620 51.99 0.83 -3.24
C PRO A 620 52.73 1.75 -2.26
N ARG A 621 53.07 2.95 -2.72
CA ARG A 621 53.67 4.00 -1.90
C ARG A 621 52.56 4.71 -1.12
N LYS A 622 52.07 4.09 -0.06
CA LYS A 622 51.14 4.75 0.87
C LYS A 622 51.87 5.95 1.53
N PRO A 623 51.27 7.16 1.58
CA PRO A 623 51.85 8.25 2.36
C PRO A 623 51.97 7.80 3.82
N LEU A 624 53.07 8.15 4.50
CA LEU A 624 53.18 7.98 5.95
C LEU A 624 52.08 8.84 6.60
N SER A 625 50.92 8.25 6.87
CA SER A 625 49.91 8.88 7.70
C SER A 625 50.45 8.99 9.12
N GLU A 626 50.37 10.19 9.70
CA GLU A 626 50.87 10.53 11.05
C GLU A 626 50.13 9.84 12.21
N ASP A 627 49.15 8.99 11.95
CA ASP A 627 48.44 8.23 12.99
C ASP A 627 48.95 6.78 13.08
N VAL A 628 50.15 6.62 13.66
CA VAL A 628 50.55 5.36 14.29
C VAL A 628 51.00 5.69 15.71
N ASP A 629 50.23 5.17 16.66
CA ASP A 629 50.42 5.27 18.10
C ASP A 629 51.89 5.03 18.49
N ARG A 630 52.52 6.05 19.09
CA ARG A 630 53.94 6.08 19.49
C ARG A 630 54.24 5.23 20.73
N ASN A 631 53.43 4.22 21.03
CA ASN A 631 53.57 3.43 22.24
C ASN A 631 53.59 1.93 21.96
N THR A 632 54.68 1.47 21.35
CA THR A 632 55.08 0.07 21.44
C THR A 632 56.51 0.03 22.01
N PRO A 633 56.74 -0.56 23.19
CA PRO A 633 58.08 -0.70 23.73
C PRO A 633 58.92 -1.59 22.79
N PRO A 634 60.25 -1.38 22.72
CA PRO A 634 61.11 -2.31 22.01
C PRO A 634 60.98 -3.71 22.64
N PRO A 635 60.98 -4.80 21.83
CA PRO A 635 61.16 -6.13 22.37
C PRO A 635 62.48 -6.16 23.16
N PRO A 636 62.53 -6.84 24.32
CA PRO A 636 63.76 -6.94 25.09
C PRO A 636 64.83 -7.62 24.25
N ALA A 637 66.03 -7.03 24.20
CA ALA A 637 67.22 -7.75 23.76
C ALA A 637 67.36 -8.99 24.65
N LEU A 638 67.22 -10.18 24.08
CA LEU A 638 67.57 -11.39 24.79
C LEU A 638 69.11 -11.43 24.94
N PRO A 639 69.63 -11.72 26.15
CA PRO A 639 71.05 -11.60 26.46
C PRO A 639 71.91 -12.55 25.63
N GLN A 640 73.07 -12.05 25.19
CA GLN A 640 74.16 -12.90 24.73
C GLN A 640 74.82 -13.60 25.91
N ALA A 641 74.99 -14.91 25.73
CA ALA A 641 76.02 -15.81 26.23
C ALA A 641 76.45 -15.69 27.70
N GLU A 642 76.37 -16.81 28.42
CA GLU A 642 77.49 -17.20 29.28
C GLU A 642 77.50 -18.72 29.48
N ALA A 643 78.68 -19.29 29.28
CA ALA A 643 79.02 -20.67 29.52
C ALA A 643 79.09 -20.94 31.02
N ALA A 644 78.60 -22.10 31.45
CA ALA A 644 78.97 -22.74 32.70
C ALA A 644 78.86 -24.26 32.45
N GLU A 645 79.97 -24.92 32.14
CA GLU A 645 80.89 -25.56 33.09
C GLU A 645 80.26 -26.72 33.89
N ASN A 646 80.62 -27.91 33.42
CA ASN A 646 80.73 -29.21 34.08
C ASN A 646 80.51 -29.26 35.59
N LEU A 647 79.55 -30.09 36.03
CA LEU A 647 79.59 -30.86 37.29
C LEU A 647 78.80 -32.18 37.09
N PRO A 648 79.15 -33.26 37.80
CA PRO A 648 79.12 -34.63 37.30
C PRO A 648 77.76 -35.32 37.43
N LEU A 649 77.50 -36.23 36.49
CA LEU A 649 76.46 -37.24 36.58
C LEU A 649 76.72 -38.20 37.75
N PRO A 650 75.67 -38.59 38.49
CA PRO A 650 75.59 -39.92 39.05
C PRO A 650 74.46 -40.72 38.37
N ASP A 651 74.83 -41.93 38.00
CA ASP A 651 73.92 -43.02 37.65
C ASP A 651 72.99 -43.38 38.83
N HIS A 652 71.84 -43.93 38.45
CA HIS A 652 70.82 -44.65 39.23
C HIS A 652 69.57 -43.91 39.74
N VAL A 653 68.48 -44.65 39.57
CA VAL A 653 67.05 -44.40 39.82
C VAL A 653 66.76 -44.24 41.31
N ASP A 654 65.99 -43.21 41.72
CA ASP A 654 64.83 -43.30 42.63
C ASP A 654 64.25 -41.91 42.99
N GLN A 655 63.01 -41.91 43.49
CA GLN A 655 62.16 -40.77 43.88
C GLN A 655 62.86 -39.67 44.69
N PRO A 656 62.44 -38.39 44.61
CA PRO A 656 62.93 -37.37 45.53
C PRO A 656 62.56 -37.73 46.97
N ALA A 657 63.57 -37.83 47.81
CA ALA A 657 63.55 -38.25 49.22
C ALA A 657 63.01 -37.19 50.20
N ASN A 658 62.25 -36.19 49.75
CA ASN A 658 61.75 -35.10 50.60
C ASN A 658 60.20 -35.06 50.64
N PRO A 659 59.56 -35.37 51.79
CA PRO A 659 58.10 -35.31 51.95
C PRO A 659 57.47 -33.93 51.69
N ASP A 660 58.27 -32.86 51.77
CA ASP A 660 57.84 -31.46 51.64
C ASP A 660 58.09 -30.85 50.24
N ALA A 661 58.48 -31.64 49.23
CA ALA A 661 58.70 -31.12 47.88
C ALA A 661 57.37 -30.72 47.18
N PRO A 662 57.32 -29.60 46.42
CA PRO A 662 56.12 -29.17 45.71
C PRO A 662 55.57 -30.24 44.75
N VAL A 663 54.25 -30.32 44.66
CA VAL A 663 53.55 -31.30 43.83
C VAL A 663 53.21 -30.71 42.47
N VAL A 664 53.64 -31.35 41.40
CA VAL A 664 53.32 -30.96 40.02
C VAL A 664 52.48 -32.04 39.36
N LEU A 665 51.31 -31.67 38.82
CA LEU A 665 50.44 -32.57 38.08
C LEU A 665 50.68 -32.40 36.58
N VAL A 666 51.02 -33.49 35.88
CA VAL A 666 51.23 -33.53 34.42
C VAL A 666 50.06 -34.26 33.77
N ILE A 667 49.36 -33.56 32.90
CA ILE A 667 48.19 -34.05 32.15
C ILE A 667 48.53 -33.97 30.66
N ASP A 668 48.65 -35.10 29.99
CA ASP A 668 48.90 -35.19 28.54
C ASP A 668 48.36 -36.56 28.10
N ASP A 669 47.83 -36.74 26.89
CA ASP A 669 47.26 -38.01 26.43
C ASP A 669 48.32 -38.95 25.83
N ASN A 670 49.47 -38.40 25.42
CA ASN A 670 50.59 -39.15 24.92
C ASN A 670 51.47 -39.70 26.07
N ALA A 671 51.60 -41.03 26.14
CA ALA A 671 52.37 -41.70 27.19
C ALA A 671 53.86 -41.34 27.20
N ASP A 672 54.45 -41.11 26.02
CA ASP A 672 55.88 -40.80 25.87
C ASP A 672 56.17 -39.35 26.30
N ILE A 673 55.30 -38.39 25.96
CA ILE A 673 55.43 -37.00 26.43
C ILE A 673 55.19 -36.93 27.95
N ARG A 674 54.15 -37.59 28.47
CA ARG A 674 53.94 -37.72 29.93
C ARG A 674 55.18 -38.30 30.62
N GLY A 675 55.74 -39.38 30.07
CA GLY A 675 56.94 -40.03 30.60
C GLY A 675 58.16 -39.10 30.57
N TYR A 676 58.37 -38.41 29.45
CA TYR A 676 59.47 -37.46 29.28
C TYR A 676 59.41 -36.28 30.26
N VAL A 677 58.25 -35.61 30.34
CA VAL A 677 58.03 -34.49 31.26
C VAL A 677 58.13 -34.96 32.72
N SER A 678 57.59 -36.12 33.04
CA SER A 678 57.71 -36.70 34.38
C SER A 678 59.18 -36.96 34.75
N ALA A 679 59.97 -37.57 33.85
CA ALA A 679 61.39 -37.83 34.09
C ALA A 679 62.20 -36.52 34.24
N LEU A 680 61.87 -35.48 33.48
CA LEU A 680 62.49 -34.16 33.59
C LEU A 680 62.24 -33.52 34.97
N LEU A 681 61.02 -33.67 35.52
CA LEU A 681 60.59 -33.02 36.76
C LEU A 681 60.89 -33.82 38.03
N SER A 682 61.01 -35.14 37.91
CA SER A 682 61.20 -36.05 39.06
C SER A 682 62.47 -35.80 39.86
N LYS A 683 63.43 -35.02 39.33
CA LYS A 683 64.63 -34.59 40.05
C LYS A 683 64.32 -33.62 41.20
N ASP A 684 63.40 -32.69 40.98
CA ASP A 684 63.15 -31.54 41.88
C ASP A 684 61.74 -31.51 42.49
N TYR A 685 60.78 -32.25 41.90
CA TYR A 685 59.36 -32.15 42.22
C TYR A 685 58.71 -33.52 42.43
N ARG A 686 57.63 -33.56 43.22
CA ARG A 686 56.76 -34.74 43.29
C ARG A 686 55.76 -34.70 42.13
N VAL A 687 55.90 -35.63 41.20
CA VAL A 687 55.09 -35.62 39.96
C VAL A 687 53.88 -36.54 40.09
N LEU A 688 52.69 -35.99 39.84
CA LEU A 688 51.46 -36.75 39.58
C LEU A 688 51.21 -36.76 38.07
N THR A 689 50.66 -37.85 37.54
CA THR A 689 50.35 -37.96 36.11
C THR A 689 48.89 -38.34 35.87
N ALA A 690 48.28 -37.72 34.86
CA ALA A 690 46.95 -38.07 34.38
C ALA A 690 46.96 -38.21 32.84
N PRO A 691 46.27 -39.23 32.29
CA PRO A 691 46.23 -39.46 30.84
C PRO A 691 45.18 -38.62 30.10
N ASP A 692 44.34 -37.86 30.81
CA ASP A 692 43.26 -37.08 30.22
C ASP A 692 42.82 -35.94 31.16
N GLY A 693 42.12 -34.94 30.61
CA GLY A 693 41.69 -33.75 31.35
C GLY A 693 40.70 -34.02 32.48
N GLU A 694 39.85 -35.05 32.38
CA GLU A 694 38.86 -35.38 33.41
C GLU A 694 39.50 -36.09 34.62
N THR A 695 40.42 -37.02 34.36
CA THR A 695 41.26 -37.65 35.38
C THR A 695 42.18 -36.61 36.01
N GLY A 696 42.74 -35.70 35.22
CA GLY A 696 43.56 -34.58 35.70
C GLY A 696 42.78 -33.64 36.62
N LEU A 697 41.57 -33.23 36.24
CA LEU A 697 40.69 -32.39 37.07
C LEU A 697 40.34 -33.07 38.40
N ARG A 698 39.99 -34.36 38.37
CA ARG A 698 39.71 -35.14 39.59
C ARG A 698 40.93 -35.24 40.51
N GLN A 699 42.13 -35.46 39.94
CA GLN A 699 43.37 -35.49 40.71
C GLN A 699 43.71 -34.12 41.29
N ALA A 700 43.51 -33.03 40.54
CA ALA A 700 43.75 -31.68 41.01
C ALA A 700 42.83 -31.30 42.18
N GLN A 701 41.55 -31.71 42.13
CA GLN A 701 40.62 -31.51 43.24
C GLN A 701 40.97 -32.35 44.48
N LYS A 702 41.44 -33.58 44.27
CA LYS A 702 41.77 -34.52 45.37
C LYS A 702 43.09 -34.19 46.06
N PHE A 703 44.12 -33.84 45.31
CA PHE A 703 45.49 -33.69 45.82
C PHE A 703 45.97 -32.24 45.88
N VAL A 704 45.24 -31.30 45.26
CA VAL A 704 45.53 -29.85 45.25
C VAL A 704 47.01 -29.59 44.95
N PRO A 705 47.50 -29.93 43.74
CA PRO A 705 48.90 -29.76 43.39
C PRO A 705 49.31 -28.28 43.43
N ASP A 706 50.61 -28.04 43.59
CA ASP A 706 51.19 -26.71 43.60
C ASP A 706 51.28 -26.10 42.19
N LEU A 707 51.28 -26.93 41.14
CA LEU A 707 51.23 -26.52 39.73
C LEU A 707 50.66 -27.63 38.84
N VAL A 708 49.96 -27.26 37.76
CA VAL A 708 49.47 -28.18 36.73
C VAL A 708 50.15 -27.87 35.40
N ILE A 709 50.63 -28.90 34.71
CA ILE A 709 51.08 -28.86 33.31
C ILE A 709 50.08 -29.67 32.51
N CYS A 710 49.44 -29.07 31.51
CA CYS A 710 48.34 -29.70 30.79
C CYS A 710 48.51 -29.53 29.27
N ASP A 711 48.38 -30.62 28.52
CA ASP A 711 48.31 -30.56 27.07
C ASP A 711 46.97 -29.99 26.62
N VAL A 712 46.99 -29.19 25.56
CA VAL A 712 45.78 -28.57 25.00
C VAL A 712 44.96 -29.59 24.21
N MET A 713 45.61 -30.46 23.43
CA MET A 713 44.93 -31.34 22.47
C MET A 713 44.71 -32.74 23.05
N MET A 714 43.79 -32.86 24.02
CA MET A 714 43.45 -34.14 24.64
C MET A 714 42.04 -34.62 24.25
N PRO A 715 41.81 -35.94 24.10
CA PRO A 715 40.49 -36.49 23.86
C PRO A 715 39.51 -36.23 25.01
N GLY A 716 38.24 -35.98 24.67
CA GLY A 716 37.18 -35.74 25.65
C GLY A 716 37.20 -34.32 26.20
N MET A 717 38.04 -34.06 27.20
CA MET A 717 38.21 -32.73 27.79
C MET A 717 39.54 -32.12 27.33
N ASP A 718 39.47 -31.10 26.48
CA ASP A 718 40.65 -30.36 26.04
C ASP A 718 41.30 -29.57 27.19
N GLY A 719 42.57 -29.21 27.04
CA GLY A 719 43.35 -28.56 28.10
C GLY A 719 42.88 -27.14 28.43
N ILE A 720 42.23 -26.43 27.51
CA ILE A 720 41.68 -25.09 27.76
C ILE A 720 40.44 -25.20 28.64
N GLU A 721 39.54 -26.13 28.34
CA GLU A 721 38.37 -26.46 29.15
C GLU A 721 38.78 -27.02 30.52
N CYS A 722 39.82 -27.86 30.57
CA CYS A 722 40.40 -28.33 31.84
C CYS A 722 40.91 -27.15 32.68
N CYS A 723 41.69 -26.24 32.07
CA CYS A 723 42.16 -25.02 32.73
C CYS A 723 41.00 -24.14 33.23
N ARG A 724 40.00 -23.89 32.39
CA ARG A 724 38.82 -23.08 32.74
C ARG A 724 38.07 -23.68 33.92
N ARG A 725 37.91 -25.00 33.97
CA ARG A 725 37.27 -25.69 35.10
C ARG A 725 38.12 -25.64 36.37
N LEU A 726 39.44 -25.82 36.26
CA LEU A 726 40.36 -25.64 37.37
C LEU A 726 40.28 -24.22 37.93
N LYS A 727 40.18 -23.21 37.06
CA LYS A 727 40.10 -21.79 37.41
C LYS A 727 38.73 -21.34 37.91
N GLY A 728 37.65 -22.04 37.52
CA GLY A 728 36.28 -21.76 37.94
C GLY A 728 35.89 -22.34 39.30
N GLU A 729 36.63 -23.31 39.83
CA GLU A 729 36.33 -23.98 41.09
C GLU A 729 37.12 -23.38 42.26
N LEU A 730 36.45 -23.12 43.40
CA LEU A 730 37.04 -22.38 44.53
C LEU A 730 38.30 -23.08 45.08
N SER A 731 38.27 -24.42 45.15
CA SER A 731 39.34 -25.24 45.72
C SER A 731 40.57 -25.38 44.82
N THR A 732 40.46 -25.14 43.51
CA THR A 732 41.56 -25.33 42.55
C THR A 732 41.96 -24.05 41.82
N SER A 733 41.13 -23.00 41.87
CA SER A 733 41.31 -21.75 41.10
C SER A 733 42.64 -21.06 41.32
N HIS A 734 43.14 -21.15 42.53
CA HIS A 734 44.44 -20.60 42.88
C HIS A 734 45.58 -21.31 42.13
N ILE A 735 45.53 -22.61 41.85
CA ILE A 735 46.64 -23.42 41.29
C ILE A 735 47.12 -22.85 39.94
N PRO A 736 48.44 -22.64 39.73
CA PRO A 736 48.97 -22.18 38.46
C PRO A 736 48.94 -23.29 37.41
N VAL A 737 48.55 -22.95 36.18
CA VAL A 737 48.41 -23.89 35.05
C VAL A 737 49.33 -23.47 33.90
N ILE A 738 50.17 -24.39 33.44
CA ILE A 738 50.99 -24.27 32.23
C ILE A 738 50.36 -25.12 31.12
N LEU A 739 50.01 -24.50 30.00
CA LEU A 739 49.50 -25.22 28.83
C LEU A 739 50.63 -25.60 27.87
N LEU A 740 50.70 -26.88 27.49
CA LEU A 740 51.54 -27.41 26.42
C LEU A 740 50.69 -27.62 25.16
N THR A 741 51.22 -27.35 23.97
CA THR A 741 50.41 -27.44 22.74
C THR A 741 51.25 -27.53 21.49
N ALA A 742 50.74 -28.23 20.47
CA ALA A 742 51.32 -28.25 19.14
C ALA A 742 50.85 -27.09 18.25
N CYS A 743 50.10 -26.09 18.73
CA CYS A 743 49.61 -24.98 17.93
C CYS A 743 50.31 -23.65 18.29
N SER A 744 50.67 -22.86 17.28
CA SER A 744 51.39 -21.59 17.43
C SER A 744 50.55 -20.39 16.97
N LEU A 745 49.22 -20.54 16.91
CA LEU A 745 48.28 -19.48 16.58
C LEU A 745 48.05 -18.58 17.79
N ASP A 746 48.16 -17.27 17.62
CA ASP A 746 47.94 -16.30 18.69
C ASP A 746 46.49 -16.34 19.22
N GLU A 747 45.51 -16.64 18.36
CA GLU A 747 44.11 -16.86 18.75
C GLU A 747 43.95 -17.93 19.84
N GLN A 748 44.65 -19.05 19.74
CA GLN A 748 44.59 -20.13 20.74
C GLN A 748 45.42 -19.82 21.99
N ARG A 749 46.46 -18.98 21.88
CA ARG A 749 47.19 -18.45 23.03
C ARG A 749 46.30 -17.50 23.83
N ILE A 750 45.58 -16.62 23.13
CA ILE A 750 44.59 -15.71 23.71
C ILE A 750 43.49 -16.52 24.41
N GLN A 751 42.90 -17.53 23.76
CA GLN A 751 41.91 -18.41 24.39
C GLN A 751 42.46 -19.16 25.62
N GLY A 752 43.71 -19.59 25.59
CA GLY A 752 44.37 -20.22 26.74
C GLY A 752 44.53 -19.25 27.93
N TYR A 753 44.94 -18.00 27.67
CA TYR A 753 45.04 -16.97 28.70
C TYR A 753 43.66 -16.50 29.20
N ASP A 754 42.67 -16.34 28.31
CA ASP A 754 41.29 -16.03 28.66
C ASP A 754 40.64 -17.15 29.50
N GLY A 755 41.05 -18.40 29.26
CA GLY A 755 40.71 -19.57 30.08
C GLY A 755 41.41 -19.60 31.45
N GLY A 756 42.28 -18.63 31.74
CA GLY A 756 42.92 -18.42 33.03
C GLY A 756 44.27 -19.11 33.21
N ALA A 757 44.91 -19.60 32.15
CA ALA A 757 46.24 -20.22 32.23
C ALA A 757 47.32 -19.20 32.61
N ASP A 758 48.30 -19.62 33.42
CA ASP A 758 49.37 -18.76 33.92
C ASP A 758 50.59 -18.74 32.99
N SER A 759 50.77 -19.78 32.17
CA SER A 759 51.83 -19.84 31.16
C SER A 759 51.44 -20.76 29.99
N TYR A 760 52.05 -20.51 28.82
CA TYR A 760 51.81 -21.26 27.59
C TYR A 760 53.15 -21.60 26.91
N ILE A 761 53.31 -22.85 26.47
CA ILE A 761 54.55 -23.34 25.84
C ILE A 761 54.23 -24.22 24.62
N SER A 762 54.81 -23.88 23.46
CA SER A 762 54.61 -24.61 22.20
C SER A 762 55.56 -25.81 22.06
N LYS A 763 55.05 -26.95 21.57
CA LYS A 763 55.77 -28.15 21.13
C LYS A 763 56.30 -27.95 19.69
N PRO A 764 57.60 -28.24 19.40
CA PRO A 764 58.61 -28.73 20.31
C PRO A 764 59.11 -27.65 21.29
N PHE A 765 59.19 -28.02 22.58
CA PHE A 765 59.61 -27.11 23.65
C PHE A 765 61.01 -27.43 24.15
N ASN A 766 61.66 -26.40 24.68
CA ASN A 766 62.95 -26.52 25.35
C ASN A 766 62.75 -26.90 26.83
N ALA A 767 63.45 -27.95 27.31
CA ALA A 767 63.33 -28.43 28.68
C ALA A 767 63.73 -27.39 29.76
N GLN A 768 64.80 -26.61 29.53
CA GLN A 768 65.25 -25.58 30.48
C GLN A 768 64.22 -24.45 30.63
N LEU A 769 63.58 -24.08 29.52
CA LEU A 769 62.52 -23.06 29.52
C LEU A 769 61.32 -23.53 30.37
N LEU A 770 60.89 -24.79 30.22
CA LEU A 770 59.81 -25.36 31.01
C LEU A 770 60.14 -25.35 32.51
N LEU A 771 61.33 -25.80 32.90
CA LEU A 771 61.78 -25.81 34.30
C LEU A 771 61.85 -24.39 34.90
N SER A 772 62.37 -23.42 34.15
CA SER A 772 62.44 -22.02 34.59
C SER A 772 61.05 -21.42 34.83
N ARG A 773 60.08 -21.72 33.96
CA ARG A 773 58.68 -21.25 34.12
C ARG A 773 58.02 -21.83 35.36
N ILE A 774 58.22 -23.13 35.61
CA ILE A 774 57.68 -23.80 36.80
C ILE A 774 58.22 -23.16 38.07
N ARG A 775 59.53 -22.93 38.16
CA ARG A 775 60.18 -22.28 39.31
C ARG A 775 59.60 -20.90 39.60
N ASN A 776 59.49 -20.05 38.57
CA ASN A 776 58.97 -18.69 38.71
C ASN A 776 57.52 -18.63 39.19
N LEU A 777 56.66 -19.53 38.70
CA LEU A 777 55.24 -19.57 39.09
C LEU A 777 55.07 -20.02 40.56
N LEU A 778 55.86 -20.99 41.00
CA LEU A 778 55.87 -21.45 42.38
C LEU A 778 56.40 -20.36 43.34
N ASP A 779 57.46 -19.65 42.97
CA ASP A 779 58.04 -18.56 43.77
C ASP A 779 57.06 -17.38 43.97
N ASN A 780 56.37 -16.95 42.91
CA ASN A 780 55.37 -15.87 42.98
C ASN A 780 54.20 -16.21 43.89
N ARG A 781 53.77 -17.47 43.91
CA ARG A 781 52.71 -17.95 44.80
C ARG A 781 53.12 -17.91 46.26
N CYS A 782 54.39 -18.22 46.56
CA CYS A 782 54.94 -18.12 47.91
C CYS A 782 54.88 -16.67 48.44
N ARG A 783 55.20 -15.68 47.58
CA ARG A 783 55.13 -14.24 47.91
C ARG A 783 53.70 -13.73 48.15
N LEU A 784 52.72 -14.16 47.35
CA LEU A 784 51.31 -13.80 47.50
C LEU A 784 50.68 -14.32 48.80
N ARG A 785 51.06 -15.53 49.24
CA ARG A 785 50.62 -16.08 50.53
C ARG A 785 51.12 -15.25 51.72
N GLN A 786 52.30 -14.65 51.62
CA GLN A 786 52.84 -13.76 52.64
C GLN A 786 52.12 -12.40 52.69
N PHE A 787 51.50 -11.94 51.60
CA PHE A 787 50.83 -10.62 51.48
C PHE A 787 49.44 -10.55 52.14
N PHE A 788 48.72 -11.68 52.25
CA PHE A 788 47.36 -11.74 52.85
C PHE A 788 47.32 -12.33 54.27
N ALA A 789 48.42 -12.85 54.79
CA ALA A 789 48.45 -13.58 56.06
C ALA A 789 48.59 -12.69 57.31
N ASP A 790 49.12 -11.47 57.21
CA ASP A 790 49.25 -10.54 58.34
C ASP A 790 48.50 -9.24 58.06
N GLY A 791 47.52 -8.90 58.92
CA GLY A 791 46.69 -7.69 58.87
C GLY A 791 47.42 -6.35 59.11
N GLN A 792 48.68 -6.23 58.70
CA GLN A 792 49.42 -4.99 58.61
C GLN A 792 49.81 -4.74 57.14
N LEU A 793 49.57 -3.51 56.66
CA LEU A 793 49.99 -3.08 55.32
C LEU A 793 51.48 -3.44 55.08
N PRO A 794 51.84 -3.98 53.90
CA PRO A 794 53.22 -4.28 53.59
C PRO A 794 54.09 -3.02 53.73
N LYS A 795 55.25 -3.18 54.38
CA LYS A 795 56.35 -2.22 54.23
C LYS A 795 56.79 -2.24 52.76
N GLN A 796 56.86 -1.05 52.19
CA GLN A 796 57.33 -0.63 50.86
C GLN A 796 57.88 -1.69 49.89
N GLY A 797 57.35 -1.61 48.66
CA GLY A 797 57.84 -2.27 47.46
C GLY A 797 56.69 -3.02 46.76
N ASP A 798 56.35 -2.61 45.54
CA ASP A 798 55.56 -3.41 44.58
C ASP A 798 54.02 -3.28 44.53
N VAL A 799 53.46 -2.10 44.89
CA VAL A 799 52.16 -1.63 44.37
C VAL A 799 52.28 -0.15 43.98
N ASN A 800 51.81 0.24 42.79
CA ASN A 800 51.82 1.62 42.32
C ASN A 800 50.99 2.53 43.25
N ASP A 801 51.57 3.60 43.78
CA ASP A 801 50.94 4.52 44.74
C ASP A 801 49.63 5.14 44.20
N LEU A 802 49.54 5.31 42.87
CA LEU A 802 48.37 5.86 42.19
C LEU A 802 47.13 4.96 42.27
N ASP A 803 47.31 3.63 42.25
CA ASP A 803 46.18 2.70 42.32
C ASP A 803 45.70 2.51 43.76
N ARG A 804 46.61 2.64 44.74
CA ARG A 804 46.25 2.72 46.16
C ARG A 804 45.41 3.97 46.44
N ASP A 805 45.87 5.12 45.96
CA ASP A 805 45.16 6.39 46.11
C ASP A 805 43.77 6.34 45.46
N PHE A 806 43.68 5.80 44.24
CA PHE A 806 42.40 5.63 43.52
C PHE A 806 41.37 4.80 44.30
N VAL A 807 41.77 3.63 44.81
CA VAL A 807 40.86 2.75 45.58
C VAL A 807 40.44 3.41 46.89
N SER A 808 41.35 4.15 47.54
CA SER A 808 41.05 4.86 48.78
C SER A 808 40.02 5.98 48.57
N ARG A 809 40.14 6.77 47.48
CA ARG A 809 39.19 7.82 47.11
C ARG A 809 37.82 7.27 46.74
N PHE A 810 37.75 6.19 45.98
CA PHE A 810 36.48 5.55 45.65
C PHE A 810 35.73 5.07 46.90
N LYS A 811 36.45 4.44 47.84
CA LYS A 811 35.85 3.98 49.10
C LYS A 811 35.32 5.15 49.93
N ALA A 812 36.09 6.23 50.06
CA ALA A 812 35.68 7.42 50.80
C ALA A 812 34.41 8.06 50.21
N LEU A 813 34.34 8.17 48.88
CA LEU A 813 33.21 8.75 48.16
C LEU A 813 31.89 8.00 48.41
N VAL A 814 31.97 6.65 48.34
CA VAL A 814 30.82 5.78 48.61
C VAL A 814 30.38 5.90 50.08
N GLU A 815 31.32 6.08 51.01
CA GLU A 815 31.03 6.27 52.42
C GLU A 815 30.36 7.63 52.72
N GLU A 816 30.74 8.69 52.00
CA GLU A 816 30.16 10.03 52.16
C GLU A 816 28.70 10.11 51.66
N ARG A 817 28.40 9.50 50.51
CA ARG A 817 27.06 9.48 49.89
C ARG A 817 26.24 8.22 50.22
N MET A 818 26.57 7.55 51.33
CA MET A 818 26.00 6.23 51.69
C MET A 818 24.47 6.22 51.77
N LYS A 819 23.86 7.28 52.31
CA LYS A 819 22.40 7.40 52.53
C LYS A 819 21.59 7.68 51.26
N ASP A 820 22.25 8.11 50.19
CA ASP A 820 21.57 8.57 48.98
C ASP A 820 21.12 7.39 48.13
N SER A 821 19.81 7.16 48.05
CA SER A 821 19.22 6.08 47.26
C SER A 821 19.23 6.32 45.76
N SER A 822 19.53 7.55 45.31
CA SER A 822 19.63 7.93 43.91
C SER A 822 21.05 7.83 43.31
N LEU A 823 22.06 7.60 44.17
CA LEU A 823 23.47 7.51 43.78
C LEU A 823 23.68 6.41 42.74
N ASN A 824 24.14 6.82 41.56
CA ASN A 824 24.36 5.94 40.42
C ASN A 824 25.84 5.98 39.95
N VAL A 825 26.18 5.14 38.96
CA VAL A 825 27.57 5.03 38.46
C VAL A 825 28.01 6.28 37.66
N GLU A 826 27.07 7.04 37.11
CA GLU A 826 27.37 8.33 36.46
C GLU A 826 27.79 9.38 37.49
N ASP A 827 27.12 9.46 38.64
CA ASP A 827 27.47 10.37 39.73
C ASP A 827 28.87 10.05 40.30
N LEU A 828 29.12 8.76 40.59
CA LEU A 828 30.42 8.27 41.06
C LEU A 828 31.53 8.51 40.02
N GLY A 829 31.22 8.40 38.73
CA GLY A 829 32.14 8.72 37.66
C GLY A 829 32.50 10.21 37.66
N HIS A 830 31.48 11.06 37.67
CA HIS A 830 31.65 12.52 37.64
C HIS A 830 32.50 13.03 38.80
N GLU A 831 32.25 12.58 40.03
CA GLU A 831 33.01 12.99 41.22
C GLU A 831 34.42 12.40 41.28
N MET A 832 34.64 11.22 40.68
CA MET A 832 35.98 10.64 40.50
C MET A 832 36.74 11.26 39.31
N GLY A 833 36.12 12.18 38.56
CA GLY A 833 36.71 12.80 37.36
C GLY A 833 36.86 11.85 36.18
N MET A 834 36.04 10.79 36.10
CA MET A 834 36.11 9.74 35.09
C MET A 834 34.76 9.51 34.41
N SER A 835 34.77 9.11 33.15
CA SER A 835 33.52 8.65 32.53
C SER A 835 33.06 7.34 33.17
N ARG A 836 31.75 7.06 33.13
CA ARG A 836 31.14 5.80 33.62
C ARG A 836 31.88 4.56 33.12
N VAL A 837 32.31 4.56 31.85
CA VAL A 837 33.02 3.43 31.22
C VAL A 837 34.44 3.28 31.76
N GLN A 838 35.15 4.39 32.01
CA GLN A 838 36.50 4.38 32.55
C GLN A 838 36.53 3.92 34.02
N LEU A 839 35.61 4.42 34.85
CA LEU A 839 35.45 3.98 36.24
C LEU A 839 35.18 2.47 36.30
N TYR A 840 34.29 1.98 35.44
CA TYR A 840 33.96 0.56 35.33
C TYR A 840 35.17 -0.31 34.98
N ARG A 841 35.94 0.08 33.94
CA ARG A 841 37.14 -0.67 33.52
C ARG A 841 38.21 -0.68 34.60
N LYS A 842 38.45 0.45 35.26
CA LYS A 842 39.51 0.56 36.28
C LYS A 842 39.19 -0.23 37.56
N LEU A 843 37.94 -0.18 38.04
CA LEU A 843 37.51 -1.00 39.18
C LEU A 843 37.51 -2.50 38.85
N LYS A 844 37.03 -2.89 37.66
CA LYS A 844 37.04 -4.29 37.24
C LYS A 844 38.46 -4.84 37.09
N SER A 845 39.42 -4.04 36.62
CA SER A 845 40.83 -4.47 36.51
C SER A 845 41.51 -4.67 37.87
N LEU A 846 41.14 -3.90 38.89
CA LEU A 846 41.80 -3.93 40.19
C LEU A 846 41.12 -4.92 41.16
N THR A 847 39.81 -5.11 41.05
CA THR A 847 39.03 -5.89 42.05
C THR A 847 38.19 -7.00 41.42
N ASN A 848 38.20 -7.15 40.10
CA ASN A 848 37.41 -8.13 39.34
C ASN A 848 35.89 -8.07 39.61
N SER A 849 35.34 -6.90 39.97
CA SER A 849 33.91 -6.69 40.25
C SER A 849 33.39 -5.38 39.63
N SER A 850 32.07 -5.28 39.39
CA SER A 850 31.47 -4.07 38.80
C SER A 850 31.26 -2.95 39.83
N PRO A 851 31.20 -1.65 39.44
CA PRO A 851 30.99 -0.53 40.38
C PRO A 851 29.68 -0.64 41.18
N ASN A 852 28.58 -1.07 40.54
CA ASN A 852 27.29 -1.27 41.21
C ASN A 852 27.32 -2.41 42.24
N GLU A 853 28.07 -3.46 41.93
CA GLU A 853 28.27 -4.59 42.83
C GLU A 853 29.15 -4.20 44.02
N LEU A 854 30.21 -3.41 43.78
CA LEU A 854 31.05 -2.85 44.84
C LEU A 854 30.26 -1.91 45.75
N LEU A 855 29.47 -0.99 45.18
CA LEU A 855 28.60 -0.07 45.92
C LEU A 855 27.61 -0.85 46.79
N ARG A 856 26.96 -1.86 46.22
CA ARG A 856 26.03 -2.74 46.95
C ARG A 856 26.72 -3.47 48.09
N ARG A 857 27.90 -4.04 47.86
CA ARG A 857 28.68 -4.74 48.90
C ARG A 857 29.11 -3.83 50.04
N ILE A 858 29.53 -2.60 49.73
CA ILE A 858 29.90 -1.61 50.75
C ILE A 858 28.67 -1.23 51.60
N ARG A 859 27.52 -0.93 50.96
CA ARG A 859 26.25 -0.65 51.65
C ARG A 859 25.79 -1.81 52.52
N LEU A 860 25.87 -3.05 52.03
CA LEU A 860 25.50 -4.26 52.77
C LEU A 860 26.44 -4.55 53.95
N ARG A 861 27.76 -4.36 53.81
CA ARG A 861 28.70 -4.47 54.93
C ARG A 861 28.45 -3.42 56.00
N ARG A 862 28.18 -2.17 55.60
CA ARG A 862 27.81 -1.10 56.54
C ARG A 862 26.49 -1.41 57.23
N ALA A 863 25.51 -1.95 56.52
CA ALA A 863 24.24 -2.40 57.09
C ALA A 863 24.44 -3.52 58.12
N SER A 864 25.35 -4.48 57.85
CA SER A 864 25.70 -5.54 58.80
C SER A 864 26.27 -4.99 60.12
N SER A 865 27.11 -3.95 60.03
CA SER A 865 27.61 -3.23 61.20
C SER A 865 26.48 -2.47 61.92
N LEU A 866 25.59 -1.75 61.21
CA LEU A 866 24.49 -1.00 61.84
C LEU A 866 23.45 -1.93 62.52
N LEU A 867 23.17 -3.10 61.94
CA LEU A 867 22.25 -4.09 62.51
C LEU A 867 22.72 -4.66 63.86
N THR A 868 24.03 -4.64 64.12
CA THR A 868 24.64 -5.18 65.35
C THR A 868 25.05 -4.08 66.35
N THR A 869 25.28 -2.85 65.87
CA THR A 869 25.78 -1.74 66.70
C THR A 869 24.73 -0.70 67.06
N THR A 870 23.54 -0.72 66.45
CA THR A 870 22.47 0.28 66.67
C THR A 870 21.11 -0.36 66.96
N GLY A 871 20.20 0.40 67.60
CA GLY A 871 18.83 -0.04 67.89
C GLY A 871 17.83 0.09 66.72
N MET A 872 18.32 0.46 65.53
CA MET A 872 17.48 0.72 64.35
C MET A 872 16.71 -0.52 63.89
N THR A 873 15.50 -0.31 63.38
CA THR A 873 14.71 -1.35 62.71
C THR A 873 15.34 -1.72 61.36
N VAL A 874 15.03 -2.91 60.84
CA VAL A 874 15.56 -3.38 59.54
C VAL A 874 15.18 -2.41 58.41
N SER A 875 13.99 -1.80 58.48
CA SER A 875 13.54 -0.78 57.54
C SER A 875 14.34 0.51 57.65
N GLU A 876 14.65 0.98 58.87
CA GLU A 876 15.48 2.16 59.08
C GLU A 876 16.92 1.93 58.60
N VAL A 877 17.52 0.77 58.87
CA VAL A 877 18.86 0.44 58.37
C VAL A 877 18.89 0.40 56.84
N ALA A 878 17.84 -0.14 56.19
CA ALA A 878 17.75 -0.17 54.74
C ALA A 878 17.79 1.24 54.14
N TYR A 879 17.06 2.19 54.71
CA TYR A 879 17.10 3.58 54.25
C TYR A 879 18.42 4.28 54.62
N GLU A 880 18.99 3.99 55.79
CA GLU A 880 20.24 4.58 56.27
C GLU A 880 21.47 4.16 55.45
N VAL A 881 21.40 3.02 54.76
CA VAL A 881 22.43 2.59 53.79
C VAL A 881 22.03 2.81 52.33
N GLY A 882 21.02 3.64 52.09
CA GLY A 882 20.66 4.12 50.75
C GLY A 882 19.92 3.11 49.87
N PHE A 883 19.20 2.13 50.44
CA PHE A 883 18.27 1.30 49.67
C PHE A 883 16.91 1.99 49.53
N SER A 884 16.33 1.95 48.32
CA SER A 884 15.02 2.54 48.03
C SER A 884 13.83 1.75 48.59
N SER A 885 14.03 0.48 48.95
CA SER A 885 12.99 -0.39 49.51
C SER A 885 13.57 -1.39 50.53
N PRO A 886 12.98 -1.52 51.73
CA PRO A 886 13.34 -2.53 52.72
C PRO A 886 13.20 -3.98 52.21
N SER A 887 12.23 -4.23 51.34
CA SER A 887 12.01 -5.55 50.73
C SER A 887 13.15 -5.93 49.79
N TYR A 888 13.65 -4.95 49.00
CA TYR A 888 14.80 -5.16 48.12
C TYR A 888 16.10 -5.33 48.90
N PHE A 889 16.32 -4.52 49.94
CA PHE A 889 17.45 -4.69 50.87
C PHE A 889 17.52 -6.09 51.48
N THR A 890 16.39 -6.60 51.97
CA THR A 890 16.33 -7.90 52.63
C THR A 890 16.71 -9.05 51.69
N LYS A 891 16.29 -8.96 50.42
CA LYS A 891 16.68 -9.92 49.39
C LYS A 891 18.19 -9.89 49.12
N CYS A 892 18.75 -8.71 48.84
CA CYS A 892 20.18 -8.56 48.53
C CYS A 892 21.08 -8.92 49.73
N TYR A 893 20.66 -8.62 50.96
CA TYR A 893 21.42 -8.99 52.15
C TYR A 893 21.49 -10.51 52.33
N LYS A 894 20.38 -11.22 52.10
CA LYS A 894 20.33 -12.69 52.19
C LYS A 894 21.16 -13.35 51.08
N GLU A 895 21.17 -12.78 49.88
CA GLU A 895 22.00 -13.25 48.76
C GLU A 895 23.51 -13.11 49.06
N GLU A 896 23.95 -12.03 49.71
CA GLU A 896 25.38 -11.77 49.97
C GLU A 896 25.92 -12.51 51.21
N PHE A 897 25.13 -12.60 52.29
CA PHE A 897 25.60 -13.16 53.57
C PHE A 897 25.01 -14.53 53.92
N GLY A 898 24.07 -15.05 53.12
CA GLY A 898 23.40 -16.33 53.37
C GLY A 898 22.41 -16.35 54.55
N GLU A 899 22.39 -15.29 55.37
CA GLU A 899 21.47 -15.08 56.49
C GLU A 899 20.64 -13.80 56.29
N SER A 900 19.43 -13.74 56.87
CA SER A 900 18.56 -12.57 56.75
C SER A 900 18.98 -11.43 57.70
N PRO A 901 18.67 -10.16 57.37
CA PRO A 901 18.94 -9.02 58.27
C PRO A 901 18.31 -9.18 59.66
N THR A 902 17.12 -9.80 59.73
CA THR A 902 16.41 -10.07 60.98
C THR A 902 17.10 -11.14 61.83
N GLU A 903 17.71 -12.15 61.19
CA GLU A 903 18.54 -13.15 61.86
C GLU A 903 19.84 -12.54 62.37
N LYS A 904 20.48 -11.65 61.59
CA LYS A 904 21.70 -10.96 62.01
C LYS A 904 21.47 -10.06 63.22
N ARG A 905 20.36 -9.32 63.26
CA ARG A 905 20.01 -8.41 64.38
C ARG A 905 19.72 -9.14 65.70
N LYS A 906 19.40 -10.43 65.66
CA LYS A 906 19.17 -11.26 66.86
C LYS A 906 20.48 -11.82 67.44
N LYS A 907 21.59 -11.72 66.71
CA LYS A 907 22.95 -12.08 67.15
C LYS A 907 23.65 -10.83 67.65
#